data_AF-A0A8T4LRK0-F1
#
_entry.id   AF-A0A8T4LRK0-F1
#
_cell.length_a   1.000
_cell.length_b   1.000
_cell.length_c   1.000
_cell.angle_alpha   90.00
_cell.angle_beta   90.00
_cell.angle_gamma   90.00
#
_symmetry.space_group_name_H-M   'P 1'
#
loop_
_entity.id
_entity.type
_entity.pdbx_description
1 polymer ?
#
loop_
_entity_poly.entity_id
_entity_poly.type
_entity_poly.pdbx_seq_one_letter_code
_entity_poly.pdbx_strand_id
1 'polypeptide(L)'
;MAKKILITSALPYVNNVPHLGNIIGCVLSADVFARYCRSRKYECLYVCGTDEYGTATETAALEEGVSPKELCDKYYKIHKGIYEWFGISTDIFGRTTTPLHTKISQEIFLDLHRNGFVKEDEIEQAYDEKAGMFLADRFIEGTCPHCKSGGARADQCDKCGKLLNFSELVEPRSKISGTVPIVKKTRHLFIDLPGIEGELSKWIEKAAKEGAWSENSCHIAKAWLAEGLKKRCITRDLKWGVPVPLAGWENKVFYVWFDAPIGYISITANLTDKWKEWWCSPEDTRLYQFMGKDNVPFHAVIFPSTLMGTKKEWTLVHHIATTEFLNYEGGKFSKSKKMGVFGNDAVESGVPADVWRYYLLTNRPEKMDADFSWEDFGEKLNNELLANIGNLVNRVMVFSRREFEGKVPAGKVRAEDEAFISAQNEKFARITELLEKVQLKEALHVAMSAGKEANAYFQRNKPWESAKNAREDCESAIYVLLHQVKDLAIVLQPYIPHTSEAIFAQLNIRQEKWDGVGKLSGHPLGEPKILFRKIEALEIAKFKAKYAGKQVKTAIDAKVSKIAAEVAPINASDLDLEIGKVVSVEMHPNASKLYVEKVLLSDGERQVVSGLVQHISSEELTGKHVVIVKNLKPANLRGVQSMGMLLAALDKEGKLEVVSPEGAAGDKVKIEGEDGKPAAQISFDQFCTLKLEAKNYEVFANGKALLVNGKKVTLSKVKDGKVS
;
A
#
# COMPACT_ATOMS: atom_id res chain seq x y z
N MET A 1 -29.59 21.00 -7.70
CA MET A 1 -28.20 21.09 -7.22
C MET A 1 -27.55 19.73 -7.37
N ALA A 2 -26.22 19.62 -7.43
CA ALA A 2 -25.56 18.31 -7.38
C ALA A 2 -25.84 17.66 -6.01
N LYS A 3 -26.13 16.35 -5.96
CA LYS A 3 -26.39 15.64 -4.71
C LYS A 3 -25.14 15.65 -3.82
N LYS A 4 -25.33 15.79 -2.50
CA LYS A 4 -24.29 15.66 -1.47
C LYS A 4 -23.76 14.23 -1.43
N ILE A 5 -22.44 14.05 -1.26
CA ILE A 5 -21.80 12.74 -1.20
C ILE A 5 -21.32 12.46 0.23
N LEU A 6 -22.06 11.64 0.95
CA LEU A 6 -21.68 11.18 2.28
C LEU A 6 -20.88 9.90 2.15
N ILE A 7 -19.69 9.84 2.75
CA ILE A 7 -18.79 8.70 2.68
C ILE A 7 -18.53 8.20 4.09
N THR A 8 -18.73 6.91 4.34
CA THR A 8 -18.35 6.27 5.59
C THR A 8 -17.41 5.12 5.33
N SER A 9 -16.42 4.95 6.21
CA SER A 9 -15.62 3.73 6.28
C SER A 9 -15.98 2.96 7.53
N ALA A 10 -16.06 1.63 7.43
CA ALA A 10 -16.33 0.75 8.57
C ALA A 10 -15.50 1.16 9.79
N LEU A 11 -16.16 1.34 10.94
CA LEU A 11 -15.50 1.78 12.16
C LEU A 11 -14.55 0.66 12.63
N PRO A 12 -13.21 0.88 12.62
CA PRO A 12 -12.29 -0.09 13.21
C PRO A 12 -12.56 -0.28 14.69
N TYR A 13 -12.59 -1.54 15.11
CA TYR A 13 -12.71 -1.90 16.52
C TYR A 13 -11.44 -1.51 17.28
N VAL A 14 -11.58 -0.74 18.37
CA VAL A 14 -10.47 -0.03 19.03
C VAL A 14 -9.56 -0.91 19.88
N ASN A 15 -9.88 -2.18 20.09
CA ASN A 15 -9.11 -3.02 21.01
C ASN A 15 -7.76 -3.49 20.45
N ASN A 16 -7.41 -3.14 19.22
CA ASN A 16 -6.21 -3.65 18.57
C ASN A 16 -5.69 -2.76 17.44
N VAL A 17 -4.38 -2.81 17.18
CA VAL A 17 -3.75 -2.13 16.05
C VAL A 17 -4.28 -2.71 14.73
N PRO A 18 -4.68 -1.86 13.75
CA PRO A 18 -5.16 -2.34 12.46
C PRO A 18 -4.00 -2.89 11.63
N HIS A 19 -4.24 -3.99 10.91
CA HIS A 19 -3.31 -4.51 9.91
C HIS A 19 -3.61 -3.94 8.51
N LEU A 20 -2.69 -4.16 7.56
CA LEU A 20 -2.83 -3.63 6.20
C LEU A 20 -4.15 -4.03 5.52
N GLY A 21 -4.65 -5.23 5.81
CA GLY A 21 -5.96 -5.71 5.35
C GLY A 21 -7.13 -4.85 5.82
N ASN A 22 -7.15 -4.41 7.09
CA ASN A 22 -8.19 -3.50 7.58
C ASN A 22 -8.09 -2.14 6.88
N ILE A 23 -6.85 -1.66 6.66
CA ILE A 23 -6.58 -0.36 6.04
C ILE A 23 -7.10 -0.36 4.59
N ILE A 24 -6.68 -1.32 3.76
CA ILE A 24 -7.09 -1.37 2.35
C ILE A 24 -8.59 -1.62 2.20
N GLY A 25 -9.18 -2.49 3.04
CA GLY A 25 -10.58 -2.87 2.89
C GLY A 25 -11.57 -1.76 3.26
N CYS A 26 -11.12 -0.79 4.07
CA CYS A 26 -11.98 0.23 4.65
C CYS A 26 -11.41 1.63 4.37
N VAL A 27 -10.56 2.16 5.27
CA VAL A 27 -10.22 3.58 5.32
C VAL A 27 -9.45 4.08 4.09
N LEU A 28 -8.53 3.28 3.54
CA LEU A 28 -7.74 3.67 2.37
C LEU A 28 -8.60 3.69 1.11
N SER A 29 -9.50 2.72 0.94
CA SER A 29 -10.44 2.70 -0.19
C SER A 29 -11.38 3.91 -0.16
N ALA A 30 -11.93 4.23 1.02
CA ALA A 30 -12.80 5.38 1.21
C ALA A 30 -12.06 6.71 0.97
N ASP A 31 -10.81 6.82 1.42
CA ASP A 31 -9.99 8.02 1.25
C ASP A 31 -9.72 8.35 -0.23
N VAL A 32 -9.42 7.33 -1.06
CA VAL A 32 -9.24 7.52 -2.51
C VAL A 32 -10.51 8.12 -3.11
N PHE A 33 -11.67 7.55 -2.81
CA PHE A 33 -12.94 8.05 -3.34
C PHE A 33 -13.27 9.45 -2.80
N ALA A 34 -13.03 9.72 -1.52
CA ALA A 34 -13.23 11.04 -0.92
C ALA A 34 -12.35 12.12 -1.57
N ARG A 35 -11.07 11.83 -1.79
CA ARG A 35 -10.13 12.73 -2.49
C ARG A 35 -10.57 13.00 -3.92
N TYR A 36 -11.00 11.97 -4.63
CA TYR A 36 -11.60 12.12 -5.96
C TYR A 36 -12.83 13.04 -5.94
N CYS A 37 -13.78 12.82 -5.03
CA CYS A 37 -14.98 13.65 -4.91
C CYS A 37 -14.64 15.12 -4.62
N ARG A 38 -13.69 15.39 -3.71
CA ARG A 38 -13.21 16.75 -3.42
C ARG A 38 -12.54 17.39 -4.63
N SER A 39 -11.74 16.63 -5.38
CA SER A 39 -11.10 17.09 -6.60
C SER A 39 -12.12 17.40 -7.71
N ARG A 40 -13.22 16.65 -7.77
CA ARG A 40 -14.39 16.93 -8.63
C ARG A 40 -15.29 18.06 -8.13
N LYS A 41 -14.95 18.68 -6.99
CA LYS A 41 -15.70 19.77 -6.35
C LYS A 41 -17.11 19.35 -5.90
N TYR A 42 -17.32 18.05 -5.63
CA TYR A 42 -18.56 17.60 -4.99
C TYR A 42 -18.60 18.09 -3.54
N GLU A 43 -19.79 18.48 -3.07
CA GLU A 43 -20.04 18.64 -1.64
C GLU A 43 -19.98 17.24 -1.02
N CYS A 44 -18.91 16.94 -0.30
CA CYS A 44 -18.67 15.62 0.25
C CYS A 44 -18.21 15.68 1.69
N LEU A 45 -18.59 14.64 2.44
CA LEU A 45 -18.25 14.49 3.84
C LEU A 45 -17.79 13.06 4.10
N TYR A 46 -16.53 12.87 4.47
CA TYR A 46 -15.93 11.58 4.79
C TYR A 46 -15.78 11.38 6.30
N VAL A 47 -16.58 10.45 6.83
CA VAL A 47 -16.73 10.16 8.25
C VAL A 47 -16.17 8.78 8.59
N CYS A 48 -15.34 8.71 9.63
CA CYS A 48 -14.93 7.45 10.24
C CYS A 48 -14.66 7.68 11.73
N GLY A 49 -14.24 6.64 12.45
CA GLY A 49 -13.93 6.71 13.86
C GLY A 49 -13.68 5.32 14.42
N THR A 50 -13.47 5.24 15.72
CA THR A 50 -13.30 3.96 16.43
C THR A 50 -14.63 3.44 16.96
N ASP A 51 -14.85 2.14 16.81
CA ASP A 51 -15.87 1.39 17.54
C ASP A 51 -15.27 0.89 18.86
N GLU A 52 -15.87 1.31 19.98
CA GLU A 52 -15.24 1.24 21.30
C GLU A 52 -15.98 0.38 22.32
N TYR A 53 -17.23 0.02 22.06
CA TYR A 53 -18.06 -0.73 23.02
C TYR A 53 -17.96 -2.24 22.86
N GLY A 54 -18.49 -2.98 23.84
CA GLY A 54 -18.65 -4.43 23.76
C GLY A 54 -17.60 -5.24 24.52
N THR A 55 -17.84 -6.55 24.57
CA THR A 55 -17.11 -7.49 25.44
C THR A 55 -15.62 -7.56 25.13
N ALA A 56 -15.23 -7.41 23.86
CA ALA A 56 -13.84 -7.52 23.46
C ALA A 56 -12.99 -6.34 23.97
N THR A 57 -13.58 -5.15 24.13
CA THR A 57 -12.95 -4.02 24.84
C THR A 57 -12.79 -4.31 26.33
N GLU A 58 -13.83 -4.78 27.02
CA GLU A 58 -13.73 -5.13 28.45
C GLU A 58 -12.68 -6.21 28.71
N THR A 59 -12.61 -7.22 27.82
CA THR A 59 -11.63 -8.31 27.91
C THR A 59 -10.21 -7.77 27.75
N ALA A 60 -9.95 -6.99 26.70
CA ALA A 60 -8.63 -6.43 26.45
C ALA A 60 -8.20 -5.44 27.53
N ALA A 61 -9.13 -4.67 28.09
CA ALA A 61 -8.88 -3.76 29.20
C ALA A 61 -8.48 -4.54 30.47
N LEU A 62 -9.18 -5.64 30.77
CA LEU A 62 -8.83 -6.54 31.86
C LEU A 62 -7.44 -7.18 31.67
N GLU A 63 -7.13 -7.65 30.47
CA GLU A 63 -5.81 -8.22 30.12
C GLU A 63 -4.67 -7.21 30.25
N GLU A 64 -4.90 -5.93 29.91
CA GLU A 64 -3.93 -4.84 30.07
C GLU A 64 -3.94 -4.20 31.47
N GLY A 65 -4.86 -4.61 32.36
CA GLY A 65 -4.97 -4.07 33.72
C GLY A 65 -5.44 -2.61 33.79
N VAL A 66 -6.24 -2.15 32.83
CA VAL A 66 -6.75 -0.77 32.73
C VAL A 66 -8.27 -0.74 32.61
N SER A 67 -8.90 0.43 32.73
CA SER A 67 -10.33 0.57 32.44
C SER A 67 -10.61 0.51 30.93
N PRO A 68 -11.84 0.12 30.51
CA PRO A 68 -12.24 0.16 29.10
C PRO A 68 -12.02 1.53 28.45
N LYS A 69 -12.32 2.61 29.18
CA LYS A 69 -12.11 3.99 28.71
C LYS A 69 -10.63 4.27 28.43
N GLU A 70 -9.73 3.91 29.35
CA GLU A 70 -8.29 4.12 29.17
C GLU A 70 -7.73 3.32 27.99
N LEU A 71 -8.20 2.07 27.81
CA LEU A 71 -7.86 1.25 26.65
C LEU A 71 -8.30 1.94 25.36
N CYS A 72 -9.56 2.37 25.28
CA CYS A 72 -10.10 3.06 24.11
C CYS A 72 -9.35 4.37 23.83
N ASP A 73 -9.05 5.17 24.85
CA ASP A 73 -8.31 6.43 24.71
C ASP A 73 -6.89 6.20 24.16
N LYS A 74 -6.22 5.13 24.59
CA LYS A 74 -4.90 4.71 24.11
C LYS A 74 -4.96 4.31 22.63
N TYR A 75 -5.84 3.37 22.29
CA TYR A 75 -5.87 2.84 20.92
C TYR A 75 -6.52 3.80 19.92
N TYR A 76 -7.45 4.67 20.33
CA TYR A 76 -7.94 5.75 19.46
C TYR A 76 -6.79 6.61 18.93
N LYS A 77 -5.84 7.00 19.81
CA LYS A 77 -4.65 7.76 19.40
C LYS A 77 -3.77 6.97 18.43
N ILE A 78 -3.60 5.66 18.66
CA ILE A 78 -2.83 4.78 17.79
C ILE A 78 -3.47 4.70 16.40
N HIS A 79 -4.78 4.43 16.31
CA HIS A 79 -5.51 4.40 15.04
C HIS A 79 -5.40 5.72 14.30
N LYS A 80 -5.70 6.83 14.99
CA LYS A 80 -5.64 8.17 14.42
C LYS A 80 -4.25 8.48 13.86
N GLY A 81 -3.18 8.23 14.63
CA GLY A 81 -1.81 8.46 14.18
C GLY A 81 -1.40 7.60 12.97
N ILE A 82 -1.82 6.33 12.94
CA ILE A 82 -1.60 5.45 11.78
C ILE A 82 -2.31 6.00 10.55
N TYR A 83 -3.58 6.38 10.67
CA TYR A 83 -4.37 6.87 9.54
C TYR A 83 -3.88 8.24 9.04
N GLU A 84 -3.47 9.13 9.93
CA GLU A 84 -2.82 10.40 9.57
C GLU A 84 -1.51 10.15 8.80
N TRP A 85 -0.67 9.21 9.26
CA TRP A 85 0.57 8.85 8.55
C TRP A 85 0.30 8.25 7.17
N PHE A 86 -0.72 7.40 7.04
CA PHE A 86 -1.20 6.90 5.75
C PHE A 86 -1.84 7.99 4.88
N GLY A 87 -1.96 9.23 5.34
CA GLY A 87 -2.58 10.33 4.62
C GLY A 87 -4.08 10.14 4.44
N ILE A 88 -4.78 9.47 5.36
CA ILE A 88 -6.24 9.35 5.33
C ILE A 88 -6.86 10.70 5.69
N SER A 89 -7.73 11.20 4.82
CA SER A 89 -8.29 12.56 4.88
C SER A 89 -9.77 12.57 5.27
N THR A 90 -10.11 12.00 6.42
CA THR A 90 -11.47 12.13 6.99
C THR A 90 -11.77 13.58 7.37
N ASP A 91 -12.98 14.04 7.14
CA ASP A 91 -13.45 15.32 7.69
C ASP A 91 -13.64 15.23 9.22
N ILE A 92 -13.96 14.03 9.71
CA ILE A 92 -13.90 13.70 11.13
C ILE A 92 -13.50 12.23 11.34
N PHE A 93 -12.54 12.02 12.25
CA PHE A 93 -12.22 10.73 12.83
C PHE A 93 -12.68 10.70 14.30
N GLY A 94 -13.94 10.28 14.52
CA GLY A 94 -14.63 10.34 15.80
C GLY A 94 -14.57 9.05 16.63
N ARG A 95 -15.49 8.91 17.58
CA ARG A 95 -15.57 7.82 18.56
C ARG A 95 -17.03 7.49 18.88
N THR A 96 -17.34 6.23 19.18
CA THR A 96 -18.69 5.84 19.64
C THR A 96 -18.95 6.13 21.12
N THR A 97 -17.92 6.43 21.91
CA THR A 97 -18.03 6.73 23.36
C THR A 97 -18.31 8.21 23.66
N THR A 98 -19.33 8.79 23.01
CA THR A 98 -19.71 10.21 23.18
C THR A 98 -21.13 10.38 23.71
N PRO A 99 -21.44 11.48 24.43
CA PRO A 99 -22.81 11.76 24.88
C PRO A 99 -23.83 11.84 23.73
N LEU A 100 -23.43 12.39 22.58
CA LEU A 100 -24.30 12.43 21.39
C LEU A 100 -24.56 11.05 20.82
N HIS A 101 -23.59 10.13 20.88
CA HIS A 101 -23.83 8.74 20.50
C HIS A 101 -24.87 8.08 21.38
N THR A 102 -24.74 8.19 22.71
CA THR A 102 -25.76 7.69 23.65
C THR A 102 -27.14 8.25 23.33
N LYS A 103 -27.24 9.57 23.16
CA LYS A 103 -28.51 10.25 22.88
C LYS A 103 -29.17 9.74 21.59
N ILE A 104 -28.42 9.72 20.48
CA ILE A 104 -28.96 9.33 19.16
C ILE A 104 -29.33 7.84 19.13
N SER A 105 -28.48 6.97 19.70
CA SER A 105 -28.77 5.53 19.79
C SER A 105 -30.02 5.25 20.62
N GLN A 106 -30.20 5.97 21.74
CA GLN A 106 -31.42 5.88 22.55
C GLN A 106 -32.66 6.42 21.82
N GLU A 107 -32.55 7.54 21.09
CA GLU A 107 -33.66 8.09 20.30
C GLU A 107 -34.13 7.11 19.22
N ILE A 108 -33.20 6.53 18.45
CA ILE A 108 -33.51 5.53 17.41
C ILE A 108 -34.16 4.28 18.04
N PHE A 109 -33.63 3.80 19.17
CA PHE A 109 -34.21 2.68 19.89
C PHE A 109 -35.64 2.99 20.37
N LEU A 110 -35.88 4.16 20.95
CA LEU A 110 -37.20 4.56 21.44
C LEU A 110 -38.22 4.70 20.29
N ASP A 111 -37.79 5.15 19.11
CA ASP A 111 -38.63 5.14 17.91
C ASP A 111 -39.02 3.72 17.50
N LEU A 112 -38.05 2.80 17.41
CA LEU A 112 -38.30 1.38 17.12
C LEU A 112 -39.26 0.75 18.12
N HIS A 113 -39.06 1.04 19.41
CA HIS A 113 -39.89 0.53 20.49
C HIS A 113 -41.33 1.05 20.38
N ARG A 114 -41.52 2.36 20.14
CA ARG A 114 -42.84 2.97 19.93
C ARG A 114 -43.57 2.41 18.71
N ASN A 115 -42.83 2.07 17.66
CA ASN A 115 -43.38 1.49 16.44
C ASN A 115 -43.59 -0.04 16.54
N GLY A 116 -43.34 -0.65 17.70
CA GLY A 116 -43.61 -2.08 17.94
C GLY A 116 -42.59 -3.05 17.35
N PHE A 117 -41.42 -2.56 16.87
CA PHE A 117 -40.34 -3.37 16.31
C PHE A 117 -39.32 -3.85 17.35
N VAL A 118 -39.54 -3.55 18.62
CA VAL A 118 -38.77 -4.13 19.74
C VAL A 118 -39.63 -5.16 20.44
N LYS A 119 -39.10 -6.38 20.57
CA LYS A 119 -39.72 -7.49 21.30
C LYS A 119 -38.84 -7.87 22.47
N GLU A 120 -39.48 -8.35 23.53
CA GLU A 120 -38.79 -8.87 24.70
C GLU A 120 -38.88 -10.40 24.71
N ASP A 121 -37.79 -11.05 25.12
CA ASP A 121 -37.74 -12.49 25.34
C ASP A 121 -36.75 -12.83 26.47
N GLU A 122 -36.86 -14.03 27.04
CA GLU A 122 -35.91 -14.55 28.03
C GLU A 122 -34.96 -15.56 27.39
N ILE A 123 -33.68 -15.48 27.75
CA ILE A 123 -32.69 -16.49 27.37
C ILE A 123 -32.04 -17.08 28.61
N GLU A 124 -31.63 -18.35 28.51
CA GLU A 124 -30.83 -19.03 29.52
C GLU A 124 -29.34 -18.84 29.20
N GLN A 125 -28.60 -18.33 30.18
CA GLN A 125 -27.15 -18.11 30.05
C GLN A 125 -26.42 -18.58 31.30
N ALA A 126 -25.15 -18.94 31.12
CA ALA A 126 -24.25 -19.23 32.23
C ALA A 126 -23.99 -17.96 33.05
N TYR A 127 -24.05 -18.07 34.36
CA TYR A 127 -23.82 -16.99 35.31
C TYR A 127 -22.77 -17.40 36.33
N ASP A 128 -21.79 -16.53 36.53
CA ASP A 128 -20.77 -16.67 37.56
C ASP A 128 -21.22 -15.90 38.81
N GLU A 129 -21.64 -16.61 39.84
CA GLU A 129 -22.12 -16.00 41.09
C GLU A 129 -21.03 -15.23 41.83
N LYS A 130 -19.78 -15.68 41.73
CA LYS A 130 -18.65 -15.04 42.41
C LYS A 130 -18.20 -13.77 41.69
N ALA A 131 -18.18 -13.79 40.37
CA ALA A 131 -17.89 -12.59 39.56
C ALA A 131 -19.11 -11.66 39.41
N GLY A 132 -20.31 -12.16 39.70
CA GLY A 132 -21.56 -11.41 39.61
C GLY A 132 -21.97 -11.07 38.17
N MET A 133 -21.62 -11.91 37.19
CA MET A 133 -21.83 -11.61 35.77
C MET A 133 -22.23 -12.83 34.92
N PHE A 134 -22.93 -12.58 33.82
CA PHE A 134 -23.17 -13.60 32.79
C PHE A 134 -21.90 -13.87 32.00
N LEU A 135 -21.67 -15.14 31.65
CA LEU A 135 -20.47 -15.58 30.94
C LEU A 135 -20.79 -15.81 29.46
N ALA A 136 -19.98 -15.20 28.59
CA ALA A 136 -19.90 -15.60 27.20
C ALA A 136 -19.18 -16.96 27.09
N ASP A 137 -19.48 -17.73 26.04
CA ASP A 137 -18.96 -19.10 25.86
C ASP A 137 -17.42 -19.20 25.95
N ARG A 138 -16.72 -18.15 25.52
CA ARG A 138 -15.24 -18.05 25.59
C ARG A 138 -14.66 -18.01 27.01
N PHE A 139 -15.44 -17.55 27.97
CA PHE A 139 -15.08 -17.48 29.39
C PHE A 139 -15.49 -18.73 30.18
N ILE A 140 -16.02 -19.72 29.49
CA ILE A 140 -16.38 -21.01 30.07
C ILE A 140 -15.45 -22.03 29.45
N GLU A 141 -14.77 -22.80 30.29
CA GLU A 141 -14.02 -23.97 29.86
C GLU A 141 -14.43 -25.20 30.65
N GLY A 142 -14.24 -26.37 30.05
CA GLY A 142 -14.50 -27.63 30.72
C GLY A 142 -13.85 -28.78 29.97
N THR A 143 -14.26 -29.99 30.30
CA THR A 143 -13.84 -31.20 29.60
C THR A 143 -14.82 -31.50 28.47
N CYS A 144 -14.28 -31.72 27.26
CA CYS A 144 -15.10 -32.06 26.10
C CYS A 144 -15.83 -33.40 26.34
N PRO A 145 -17.17 -33.45 26.19
CA PRO A 145 -17.92 -34.68 26.42
C PRO A 145 -17.58 -35.78 25.39
N HIS A 146 -17.12 -35.39 24.20
CA HIS A 146 -16.88 -36.30 23.07
C HIS A 146 -15.45 -36.87 23.03
N CYS A 147 -14.42 -36.03 23.12
CA CYS A 147 -13.02 -36.48 23.00
C CYS A 147 -12.24 -36.45 24.33
N LYS A 148 -12.92 -36.09 25.43
CA LYS A 148 -12.39 -36.03 26.80
C LYS A 148 -11.18 -35.12 27.00
N SER A 149 -10.90 -34.21 26.08
CA SER A 149 -9.87 -33.19 26.29
C SER A 149 -10.33 -32.14 27.29
N GLY A 150 -9.50 -31.82 28.27
CA GLY A 150 -9.68 -30.65 29.12
C GLY A 150 -9.47 -29.33 28.34
N GLY A 151 -10.06 -28.24 28.86
CA GLY A 151 -9.93 -26.89 28.30
C GLY A 151 -10.79 -26.62 27.05
N ALA A 152 -11.80 -27.45 26.79
CA ALA A 152 -12.77 -27.18 25.72
C ALA A 152 -13.62 -25.96 26.09
N ARG A 153 -13.85 -25.07 25.12
CA ARG A 153 -14.74 -23.91 25.32
C ARG A 153 -16.20 -24.31 25.19
N ALA A 154 -17.11 -23.48 25.71
CA ALA A 154 -18.54 -23.75 25.66
C ALA A 154 -19.17 -23.62 24.26
N ASP A 155 -18.44 -23.07 23.29
CA ASP A 155 -18.87 -22.97 21.88
C ASP A 155 -18.24 -24.06 21.00
N GLN A 156 -17.00 -24.45 21.29
CA GLN A 156 -16.27 -25.41 20.47
C GLN A 156 -15.12 -26.09 21.24
N CYS A 157 -14.93 -27.39 20.99
CA CYS A 157 -13.72 -28.10 21.36
C CYS A 157 -12.62 -27.92 20.32
N ASP A 158 -11.53 -27.24 20.68
CA ASP A 158 -10.40 -27.00 19.77
C ASP A 158 -9.67 -28.30 19.35
N LYS A 159 -9.80 -29.41 20.10
CA LYS A 159 -9.14 -30.68 19.79
C LYS A 159 -9.88 -31.51 18.74
N CYS A 160 -11.21 -31.65 18.86
CA CYS A 160 -12.01 -32.46 17.94
C CYS A 160 -12.90 -31.64 16.99
N GLY A 161 -12.90 -30.31 17.13
CA GLY A 161 -13.65 -29.39 16.28
C GLY A 161 -15.16 -29.36 16.53
N LYS A 162 -15.68 -30.21 17.42
CA LYS A 162 -17.12 -30.30 17.71
C LYS A 162 -17.62 -29.00 18.35
N LEU A 163 -18.71 -28.46 17.81
CA LEU A 163 -19.46 -27.38 18.44
C LEU A 163 -20.15 -27.91 19.70
N LEU A 164 -20.08 -27.14 20.76
CA LEU A 164 -20.61 -27.49 22.07
C LEU A 164 -21.62 -26.43 22.51
N ASN A 165 -22.39 -26.77 23.53
CA ASN A 165 -23.08 -25.81 24.37
C ASN A 165 -22.53 -25.87 25.80
N PHE A 166 -22.68 -24.79 26.57
CA PHE A 166 -22.32 -24.76 27.99
C PHE A 166 -22.87 -25.97 28.77
N SER A 167 -24.14 -26.32 28.54
CA SER A 167 -24.82 -27.45 29.20
C SER A 167 -24.23 -28.82 28.87
N GLU A 168 -23.42 -28.92 27.82
CA GLU A 168 -22.79 -30.18 27.37
C GLU A 168 -21.38 -30.36 27.94
N LEU A 169 -20.76 -29.30 28.46
CA LEU A 169 -19.41 -29.38 29.04
C LEU A 169 -19.43 -30.20 30.33
N VAL A 170 -18.45 -31.09 30.46
CA VAL A 170 -18.20 -31.82 31.71
C VAL A 170 -17.33 -30.95 32.62
N GLU A 171 -17.75 -30.75 33.86
CA GLU A 171 -17.09 -29.87 34.84
C GLU A 171 -16.80 -28.46 34.29
N PRO A 172 -17.82 -27.71 33.87
CA PRO A 172 -17.61 -26.36 33.37
C PRO A 172 -17.11 -25.45 34.49
N ARG A 173 -16.16 -24.56 34.16
CA ARG A 173 -15.57 -23.57 35.06
C ARG A 173 -15.49 -22.24 34.35
N SER A 174 -15.69 -21.18 35.12
CA SER A 174 -15.44 -19.80 34.72
C SER A 174 -13.94 -19.54 34.63
N LYS A 175 -13.46 -19.05 33.49
CA LYS A 175 -12.09 -18.53 33.35
C LYS A 175 -11.83 -17.27 34.18
N ILE A 176 -12.89 -16.60 34.64
CA ILE A 176 -12.79 -15.36 35.40
C ILE A 176 -12.55 -15.67 36.88
N SER A 177 -13.39 -16.53 37.48
CA SER A 177 -13.38 -16.76 38.92
C SER A 177 -12.94 -18.16 39.35
N GLY A 178 -12.86 -19.10 38.41
CA GLY A 178 -12.60 -20.53 38.64
C GLY A 178 -13.78 -21.34 39.16
N THR A 179 -14.94 -20.71 39.43
CA THR A 179 -16.13 -21.41 39.96
C THR A 179 -16.95 -22.09 38.86
N VAL A 180 -17.82 -23.02 39.26
CA VAL A 180 -18.77 -23.66 38.35
C VAL A 180 -19.90 -22.66 38.04
N PRO A 181 -20.12 -22.29 36.76
CA PRO A 181 -21.21 -21.40 36.41
C PRO A 181 -22.58 -22.08 36.59
N ILE A 182 -23.62 -21.31 36.91
CA ILE A 182 -25.01 -21.78 36.98
C ILE A 182 -25.80 -21.31 35.76
N VAL A 183 -26.85 -22.01 35.36
CA VAL A 183 -27.80 -21.51 34.34
C VAL A 183 -28.74 -20.51 35.01
N LYS A 184 -28.84 -19.29 34.47
CA LYS A 184 -29.79 -18.28 34.93
C LYS A 184 -30.53 -17.67 33.75
N LYS A 185 -31.83 -17.42 33.93
CA LYS A 185 -32.65 -16.70 32.94
C LYS A 185 -32.38 -15.21 33.01
N THR A 186 -32.31 -14.58 31.85
CA THR A 186 -32.10 -13.14 31.71
C THR A 186 -32.94 -12.60 30.55
N ARG A 187 -33.58 -11.46 30.78
CA ARG A 187 -34.44 -10.80 29.79
C ARG A 187 -33.59 -10.04 28.77
N HIS A 188 -33.97 -10.10 27.50
CA HIS A 188 -33.34 -9.36 26.42
C HIS A 188 -34.36 -8.72 25.48
N LEU A 189 -33.96 -7.57 24.93
CA LEU A 189 -34.67 -6.93 23.83
C LEU A 189 -34.12 -7.39 22.49
N PHE A 190 -35.02 -7.55 21.54
CA PHE A 190 -34.76 -8.00 20.18
C PHE A 190 -35.39 -7.03 19.18
N ILE A 191 -34.66 -6.71 18.10
CA ILE A 191 -35.26 -6.07 16.94
C ILE A 191 -36.03 -7.10 16.10
N ASP A 192 -37.26 -6.77 15.74
CA ASP A 192 -38.16 -7.59 14.94
C ASP A 192 -37.90 -7.43 13.44
N LEU A 193 -36.75 -7.93 12.99
CA LEU A 193 -36.40 -7.95 11.56
C LEU A 193 -37.47 -8.61 10.66
N PRO A 194 -38.12 -9.74 11.05
CA PRO A 194 -39.20 -10.31 10.23
C PRO A 194 -40.31 -9.29 9.91
N GLY A 195 -40.64 -8.42 10.87
CA GLY A 195 -41.66 -7.38 10.68
C GLY A 195 -41.28 -6.28 9.68
N ILE A 196 -39.99 -6.13 9.35
CA ILE A 196 -39.45 -5.10 8.45
C ILE A 196 -39.03 -5.70 7.09
N GLU A 197 -38.84 -7.02 7.02
CA GLU A 197 -38.26 -7.74 5.88
C GLU A 197 -38.91 -7.40 4.53
N GLY A 198 -40.23 -7.27 4.47
CA GLY A 198 -40.95 -6.96 3.23
C GLY A 198 -40.64 -5.57 2.65
N GLU A 199 -40.41 -4.58 3.51
CA GLU A 199 -39.97 -3.23 3.10
C GLU A 199 -38.50 -3.23 2.71
N LEU A 200 -37.67 -3.87 3.55
CA LEU A 200 -36.23 -3.98 3.33
C LEU A 200 -35.91 -4.68 2.00
N SER A 201 -36.57 -5.79 1.68
CA SER A 201 -36.31 -6.57 0.47
C SER A 201 -36.52 -5.74 -0.81
N LYS A 202 -37.62 -4.98 -0.87
CA LYS A 202 -37.91 -4.05 -1.97
C LYS A 202 -36.85 -2.95 -2.08
N TRP A 203 -36.42 -2.42 -0.94
CA TRP A 203 -35.37 -1.40 -0.91
C TRP A 203 -34.02 -1.96 -1.37
N ILE A 204 -33.59 -3.14 -0.90
CA ILE A 204 -32.32 -3.76 -1.30
C ILE A 204 -32.29 -3.98 -2.81
N GLU A 205 -33.37 -4.49 -3.41
CA GLU A 205 -33.43 -4.72 -4.86
C GLU A 205 -33.22 -3.41 -5.66
N LYS A 206 -33.88 -2.34 -5.23
CA LYS A 206 -33.75 -1.02 -5.85
C LYS A 206 -32.36 -0.42 -5.62
N ALA A 207 -31.92 -0.35 -4.36
CA ALA A 207 -30.67 0.30 -3.94
C ALA A 207 -29.44 -0.40 -4.53
N ALA A 208 -29.42 -1.73 -4.55
CA ALA A 208 -28.32 -2.50 -5.13
C ALA A 208 -28.12 -2.22 -6.62
N LYS A 209 -29.22 -2.04 -7.36
CA LYS A 209 -29.20 -1.73 -8.80
C LYS A 209 -28.82 -0.26 -9.04
N GLU A 210 -29.52 0.68 -8.41
CA GLU A 210 -29.30 2.12 -8.61
C GLU A 210 -27.92 2.57 -8.13
N GLY A 211 -27.46 1.98 -7.02
CA GLY A 211 -26.17 2.25 -6.44
C GLY A 211 -25.02 1.44 -7.03
N ALA A 212 -25.28 0.49 -7.93
CA ALA A 212 -24.30 -0.45 -8.45
C ALA A 212 -23.44 -1.08 -7.33
N TRP A 213 -24.10 -1.74 -6.37
CA TRP A 213 -23.39 -2.39 -5.27
C TRP A 213 -22.40 -3.43 -5.80
N SER A 214 -21.32 -3.61 -5.05
CA SER A 214 -20.37 -4.69 -5.29
C SER A 214 -21.08 -6.06 -5.32
N GLU A 215 -20.64 -6.94 -6.23
CA GLU A 215 -21.30 -8.22 -6.52
C GLU A 215 -21.40 -9.12 -5.27
N ASN A 216 -20.32 -9.17 -4.47
CA ASN A 216 -20.31 -9.87 -3.19
C ASN A 216 -21.34 -9.32 -2.20
N SER A 217 -21.54 -8.00 -2.15
CA SER A 217 -22.56 -7.38 -1.29
C SER A 217 -23.97 -7.80 -1.71
N CYS A 218 -24.25 -7.80 -3.01
CA CYS A 218 -25.52 -8.28 -3.56
C CYS A 218 -25.76 -9.75 -3.20
N HIS A 219 -24.74 -10.59 -3.33
CA HIS A 219 -24.85 -12.02 -3.01
C HIS A 219 -25.13 -12.25 -1.51
N ILE A 220 -24.37 -11.60 -0.63
CA ILE A 220 -24.54 -11.72 0.83
C ILE A 220 -25.91 -11.21 1.28
N ALA A 221 -26.35 -10.05 0.78
CA ALA A 221 -27.66 -9.49 1.12
C ALA A 221 -28.81 -10.41 0.68
N LYS A 222 -28.73 -10.96 -0.54
CA LYS A 222 -29.72 -11.92 -1.06
C LYS A 222 -29.74 -13.23 -0.26
N ALA A 223 -28.57 -13.74 0.14
CA ALA A 223 -28.49 -14.95 0.97
C ALA A 223 -29.19 -14.75 2.32
N TRP A 224 -28.97 -13.61 2.97
CA TRP A 224 -29.65 -13.26 4.24
C TRP A 224 -31.18 -13.17 4.10
N LEU A 225 -31.68 -12.59 3.00
CA LEU A 225 -33.11 -12.53 2.72
C LEU A 225 -33.69 -13.92 2.40
N ALA A 226 -32.96 -14.75 1.66
CA ALA A 226 -33.42 -16.09 1.29
C ALA A 226 -33.55 -17.04 2.48
N GLU A 227 -32.73 -16.87 3.52
CA GLU A 227 -32.83 -17.61 4.78
C GLU A 227 -34.05 -17.21 5.64
N GLY A 228 -34.64 -16.03 5.37
CA GLY A 228 -35.64 -15.39 6.21
C GLY A 228 -35.02 -14.68 7.41
N LEU A 229 -35.39 -13.42 7.64
CA LEU A 229 -34.82 -12.65 8.73
C LEU A 229 -35.40 -13.09 10.07
N LYS A 230 -34.52 -13.29 11.06
CA LYS A 230 -34.89 -13.66 12.42
C LYS A 230 -34.79 -12.46 13.34
N LYS A 231 -35.53 -12.48 14.45
CA LYS A 231 -35.33 -11.53 15.55
C LYS A 231 -33.86 -11.56 16.01
N ARG A 232 -33.27 -10.38 16.22
CA ARG A 232 -31.87 -10.26 16.67
C ARG A 232 -31.80 -9.55 18.01
N CYS A 233 -31.09 -10.15 18.97
CA CYS A 233 -30.92 -9.58 20.29
C CYS A 233 -30.05 -8.30 20.23
N ILE A 234 -30.59 -7.18 20.70
CA ILE A 234 -29.97 -5.85 20.69
C ILE A 234 -29.48 -5.40 22.07
N THR A 235 -29.49 -6.27 23.08
CA THR A 235 -29.05 -5.94 24.45
C THR A 235 -28.02 -6.94 24.97
N ARG A 236 -27.15 -6.52 25.88
CA ARG A 236 -26.17 -7.38 26.55
C ARG A 236 -26.04 -7.03 28.03
N ASP A 237 -25.72 -8.04 28.83
CA ASP A 237 -25.35 -7.93 30.24
C ASP A 237 -23.88 -7.49 30.38
N LEU A 238 -23.58 -6.29 29.91
CA LEU A 238 -22.25 -5.67 30.00
C LEU A 238 -22.35 -4.33 30.72
N LYS A 239 -21.23 -3.84 31.24
CA LYS A 239 -21.15 -2.51 31.84
C LYS A 239 -20.69 -1.46 30.83
N TRP A 240 -19.83 -1.85 29.88
CA TRP A 240 -19.27 -0.96 28.87
C TRP A 240 -20.09 -0.97 27.57
N GLY A 241 -21.06 -0.06 27.48
CA GLY A 241 -21.95 0.12 26.34
C GLY A 241 -22.92 1.27 26.52
N VAL A 242 -23.74 1.55 25.51
CA VAL A 242 -24.82 2.54 25.62
C VAL A 242 -25.94 1.98 26.52
N PRO A 243 -26.36 2.66 27.59
CA PRO A 243 -27.39 2.16 28.49
C PRO A 243 -28.77 2.16 27.82
N VAL A 244 -29.59 1.16 28.15
CA VAL A 244 -30.96 1.01 27.62
C VAL A 244 -31.90 1.98 28.35
N PRO A 245 -32.66 2.84 27.64
CA PRO A 245 -33.49 3.89 28.25
C PRO A 245 -34.89 3.38 28.63
N LEU A 246 -34.98 2.24 29.32
CA LEU A 246 -36.23 1.66 29.81
C LEU A 246 -36.12 1.32 31.30
N ALA A 247 -37.21 1.51 32.04
CA ALA A 247 -37.27 1.10 33.45
C ALA A 247 -37.10 -0.41 33.58
N GLY A 248 -36.25 -0.85 34.51
CA GLY A 248 -35.90 -2.25 34.73
C GLY A 248 -34.77 -2.78 33.83
N TRP A 249 -34.14 -1.93 33.03
CA TRP A 249 -33.01 -2.26 32.13
C TRP A 249 -31.70 -1.58 32.52
N GLU A 250 -31.59 -1.05 33.75
CA GLU A 250 -30.49 -0.20 34.21
C GLU A 250 -29.12 -0.90 34.20
N ASN A 251 -29.10 -2.24 34.29
CA ASN A 251 -27.88 -3.05 34.30
C ASN A 251 -27.56 -3.68 32.93
N LYS A 252 -28.18 -3.19 31.86
CA LYS A 252 -27.97 -3.68 30.49
C LYS A 252 -27.61 -2.54 29.55
N VAL A 253 -26.81 -2.89 28.56
CA VAL A 253 -26.41 -1.99 27.49
C VAL A 253 -26.87 -2.52 26.14
N PHE A 254 -26.91 -1.65 25.13
CA PHE A 254 -27.10 -2.10 23.77
C PHE A 254 -25.95 -2.99 23.31
N TYR A 255 -26.30 -3.98 22.50
CA TYR A 255 -25.32 -4.81 21.83
C TYR A 255 -24.60 -3.98 20.77
N VAL A 256 -23.26 -4.04 20.75
CA VAL A 256 -22.42 -3.21 19.86
C VAL A 256 -22.83 -3.24 18.39
N TRP A 257 -23.34 -4.38 17.88
CA TRP A 257 -23.76 -4.47 16.48
C TRP A 257 -25.12 -3.83 16.17
N PHE A 258 -25.84 -3.36 17.19
CA PHE A 258 -27.02 -2.51 17.03
C PHE A 258 -26.62 -1.04 16.91
N ASP A 259 -25.75 -0.53 17.78
CA ASP A 259 -25.42 0.90 17.86
C ASP A 259 -24.14 1.30 17.12
N ALA A 260 -23.19 0.40 16.82
CA ALA A 260 -21.98 0.75 16.08
C ALA A 260 -22.26 1.43 14.73
N PRO A 261 -23.21 0.99 13.89
CA PRO A 261 -23.57 1.73 12.67
C PRO A 261 -24.23 3.11 12.95
N ILE A 262 -24.92 3.28 14.08
CA ILE A 262 -25.41 4.60 14.54
C ILE A 262 -24.23 5.52 14.87
N GLY A 263 -23.06 4.95 15.14
CA GLY A 263 -21.76 5.61 15.22
C GLY A 263 -21.54 6.62 14.10
N TYR A 264 -21.81 6.27 12.84
CA TYR A 264 -21.63 7.19 11.71
C TYR A 264 -22.44 8.49 11.86
N ILE A 265 -23.70 8.36 12.29
CA ILE A 265 -24.61 9.49 12.51
C ILE A 265 -24.09 10.34 13.66
N SER A 266 -23.78 9.71 14.79
CA SER A 266 -23.32 10.41 15.99
C SER A 266 -21.96 11.09 15.81
N ILE A 267 -21.04 10.50 15.05
CA ILE A 267 -19.76 11.11 14.74
C ILE A 267 -20.00 12.35 13.86
N THR A 268 -20.90 12.25 12.87
CA THR A 268 -21.30 13.41 12.06
C THR A 268 -21.92 14.52 12.94
N ALA A 269 -22.74 14.15 13.92
CA ALA A 269 -23.34 15.08 14.88
C ALA A 269 -22.31 15.76 15.79
N ASN A 270 -21.20 15.08 16.12
CA ASN A 270 -20.09 15.69 16.85
C ASN A 270 -19.27 16.66 15.98
N LEU A 271 -19.34 16.56 14.65
CA LEU A 271 -18.69 17.50 13.74
C LEU A 271 -19.52 18.78 13.52
N THR A 272 -20.85 18.65 13.40
CA THR A 272 -21.73 19.76 13.03
C THR A 272 -23.16 19.58 13.52
N ASP A 273 -23.79 20.68 13.95
CA ASP A 273 -25.21 20.72 14.32
C ASP A 273 -26.15 20.44 13.13
N LYS A 274 -25.65 20.64 11.90
CA LYS A 274 -26.38 20.40 10.64
C LYS A 274 -26.31 18.95 10.15
N TRP A 275 -25.94 18.00 11.00
CA TRP A 275 -25.77 16.59 10.62
C TRP A 275 -27.04 15.96 10.01
N LYS A 276 -28.23 16.47 10.36
CA LYS A 276 -29.51 16.03 9.78
C LYS A 276 -29.62 16.35 8.29
N GLU A 277 -28.95 17.38 7.77
CA GLU A 277 -28.91 17.67 6.34
C GLU A 277 -28.17 16.59 5.52
N TRP A 278 -27.46 15.68 6.19
CA TRP A 278 -26.75 14.55 5.59
C TRP A 278 -27.48 13.24 5.85
N TRP A 279 -27.91 13.01 7.08
CA TRP A 279 -28.50 11.73 7.52
C TRP A 279 -30.03 11.67 7.47
N CYS A 280 -30.71 12.80 7.28
CA CYS A 280 -32.17 12.90 7.19
C CYS A 280 -32.59 13.65 5.91
N SER A 281 -31.88 13.42 4.81
CA SER A 281 -32.14 14.09 3.52
C SER A 281 -31.86 13.11 2.36
N PRO A 282 -32.64 12.00 2.28
CA PRO A 282 -32.37 10.90 1.34
C PRO A 282 -32.44 11.30 -0.14
N GLU A 283 -33.20 12.34 -0.48
CA GLU A 283 -33.31 12.82 -1.87
C GLU A 283 -32.08 13.61 -2.31
N ASP A 284 -31.44 14.33 -1.39
CA ASP A 284 -30.31 15.21 -1.66
C ASP A 284 -28.94 14.58 -1.34
N THR A 285 -28.90 13.48 -0.59
CA THR A 285 -27.65 12.84 -0.16
C THR A 285 -27.50 11.42 -0.71
N ARG A 286 -26.32 11.12 -1.28
CA ARG A 286 -25.90 9.76 -1.63
C ARG A 286 -24.88 9.25 -0.61
N LEU A 287 -25.24 8.21 0.12
CA LEU A 287 -24.35 7.56 1.09
C LEU A 287 -23.53 6.43 0.43
N TYR A 288 -22.21 6.52 0.51
CA TYR A 288 -21.24 5.52 0.08
C TYR A 288 -20.59 4.88 1.30
N GLN A 289 -20.65 3.56 1.43
CA GLN A 289 -20.08 2.84 2.56
C GLN A 289 -18.98 1.87 2.11
N PHE A 290 -17.79 2.00 2.70
CA PHE A 290 -16.61 1.20 2.39
C PHE A 290 -16.30 0.23 3.53
N MET A 291 -16.22 -1.07 3.23
CA MET A 291 -16.06 -2.12 4.25
C MET A 291 -15.46 -3.42 3.72
N GLY A 292 -15.05 -4.30 4.63
CA GLY A 292 -14.84 -5.73 4.34
C GLY A 292 -16.16 -6.50 4.23
N LYS A 293 -16.16 -7.64 3.52
CA LYS A 293 -17.37 -8.46 3.27
C LYS A 293 -18.11 -8.94 4.51
N ASP A 294 -17.40 -9.11 5.61
CA ASP A 294 -17.92 -9.46 6.93
C ASP A 294 -18.89 -8.42 7.50
N ASN A 295 -18.75 -7.16 7.11
CA ASN A 295 -19.60 -6.06 7.56
C ASN A 295 -20.89 -5.87 6.73
N VAL A 296 -21.01 -6.53 5.58
CA VAL A 296 -22.16 -6.35 4.66
C VAL A 296 -23.50 -6.61 5.35
N PRO A 297 -23.71 -7.69 6.13
CA PRO A 297 -25.01 -7.93 6.75
C PRO A 297 -25.47 -6.78 7.65
N PHE A 298 -24.54 -6.13 8.35
CA PHE A 298 -24.86 -5.02 9.25
C PHE A 298 -25.29 -3.77 8.47
N HIS A 299 -24.75 -3.55 7.28
CA HIS A 299 -24.98 -2.32 6.49
C HIS A 299 -26.04 -2.49 5.39
N ALA A 300 -26.26 -3.71 4.91
CA ALA A 300 -27.30 -4.03 3.94
C ALA A 300 -28.61 -4.47 4.60
N VAL A 301 -28.56 -5.05 5.81
CA VAL A 301 -29.76 -5.61 6.49
C VAL A 301 -30.03 -4.88 7.80
N ILE A 302 -29.15 -5.04 8.80
CA ILE A 302 -29.49 -4.67 10.19
C ILE A 302 -29.68 -3.15 10.36
N PHE A 303 -28.74 -2.35 9.86
CA PHE A 303 -28.79 -0.90 10.01
C PHE A 303 -29.91 -0.26 9.16
N PRO A 304 -30.10 -0.61 7.88
CA PRO A 304 -31.27 -0.16 7.13
C PRO A 304 -32.60 -0.54 7.80
N SER A 305 -32.75 -1.78 8.31
CA SER A 305 -33.93 -2.17 9.08
C SER A 305 -34.12 -1.32 10.34
N THR A 306 -33.03 -1.05 11.07
CA THR A 306 -33.03 -0.19 12.26
C THR A 306 -33.56 1.20 11.92
N LEU A 307 -33.08 1.80 10.83
CA LEU A 307 -33.51 3.14 10.40
C LEU A 307 -34.95 3.13 9.86
N MET A 308 -35.32 2.18 9.00
CA MET A 308 -36.68 2.04 8.46
C MET A 308 -37.72 1.81 9.57
N GLY A 309 -37.38 1.01 10.58
CA GLY A 309 -38.26 0.73 11.71
C GLY A 309 -38.58 1.95 12.56
N THR A 310 -37.77 3.02 12.49
CA THR A 310 -38.10 4.31 13.14
C THR A 310 -39.25 5.05 12.43
N LYS A 311 -39.58 4.66 11.19
CA LYS A 311 -40.57 5.32 10.32
C LYS A 311 -40.28 6.81 10.08
N LYS A 312 -39.00 7.18 10.09
CA LYS A 312 -38.49 8.50 9.72
C LYS A 312 -37.72 8.44 8.41
N GLU A 313 -37.58 9.58 7.75
CA GLU A 313 -36.85 9.71 6.49
C GLU A 313 -35.33 9.80 6.72
N TRP A 314 -34.70 8.64 6.87
CA TRP A 314 -33.25 8.53 6.97
C TRP A 314 -32.59 8.38 5.60
N THR A 315 -31.41 8.95 5.44
CA THR A 315 -30.51 8.66 4.32
C THR A 315 -30.00 7.23 4.46
N LEU A 316 -30.46 6.35 3.57
CA LEU A 316 -29.98 4.97 3.48
C LEU A 316 -28.81 4.87 2.51
N VAL A 317 -28.07 3.75 2.60
CA VAL A 317 -26.91 3.54 1.73
C VAL A 317 -27.30 3.52 0.26
N HIS A 318 -26.62 4.36 -0.52
CA HIS A 318 -26.72 4.37 -1.97
C HIS A 318 -25.79 3.29 -2.54
N HIS A 319 -24.50 3.31 -2.19
CA HIS A 319 -23.50 2.37 -2.71
C HIS A 319 -22.74 1.66 -1.58
N ILE A 320 -22.64 0.33 -1.66
CA ILE A 320 -21.78 -0.49 -0.79
C ILE A 320 -20.54 -0.96 -1.56
N ALA A 321 -19.39 -0.40 -1.20
CA ALA A 321 -18.08 -0.73 -1.74
C ALA A 321 -17.38 -1.74 -0.83
N THR A 322 -17.54 -3.02 -1.16
CA THR A 322 -17.00 -4.13 -0.37
C THR A 322 -15.69 -4.64 -0.94
N THR A 323 -14.81 -5.13 -0.06
CA THR A 323 -13.59 -5.83 -0.40
C THR A 323 -13.60 -7.27 0.13
N GLU A 324 -12.94 -8.14 -0.62
CA GLU A 324 -12.49 -9.46 -0.18
C GLU A 324 -11.27 -9.34 0.74
N PHE A 325 -10.71 -10.45 1.22
CA PHE A 325 -9.61 -10.37 2.19
C PHE A 325 -8.26 -10.09 1.52
N LEU A 326 -7.43 -9.29 2.20
CA LEU A 326 -5.99 -9.26 1.94
C LEU A 326 -5.32 -10.30 2.84
N ASN A 327 -4.69 -11.29 2.22
CA ASN A 327 -3.83 -12.28 2.82
C ASN A 327 -2.38 -11.78 2.87
N TYR A 328 -1.50 -12.50 3.55
CA TYR A 328 -0.10 -12.13 3.73
C TYR A 328 0.81 -13.34 3.51
N GLU A 329 1.62 -13.30 2.45
CA GLU A 329 2.60 -14.33 2.07
C GLU A 329 1.99 -15.75 2.05
N GLY A 330 0.81 -15.88 1.43
CA GLY A 330 0.03 -17.12 1.32
C GLY A 330 -0.70 -17.54 2.59
N GLY A 331 -0.63 -16.73 3.66
CA GLY A 331 -1.29 -16.97 4.95
C GLY A 331 -2.22 -15.82 5.37
N LYS A 332 -2.67 -15.85 6.63
CA LYS A 332 -3.50 -14.77 7.21
C LYS A 332 -2.67 -13.89 8.14
N PHE A 333 -3.02 -12.61 8.22
CA PHE A 333 -2.53 -11.72 9.28
C PHE A 333 -2.83 -12.34 10.66
N SER A 334 -1.85 -12.32 11.57
CA SER A 334 -2.00 -12.87 12.92
C SER A 334 -1.14 -12.11 13.93
N LYS A 335 -1.80 -11.37 14.82
CA LYS A 335 -1.13 -10.64 15.90
C LYS A 335 -0.41 -11.58 16.87
N SER A 336 -1.09 -12.65 17.30
CA SER A 336 -0.53 -13.63 18.26
C SER A 336 0.71 -14.33 17.70
N LYS A 337 0.74 -14.62 16.40
CA LYS A 337 1.91 -15.22 15.72
C LYS A 337 2.92 -14.18 15.21
N LYS A 338 2.65 -12.87 15.34
CA LYS A 338 3.40 -11.76 14.74
C LYS A 338 3.64 -11.96 13.24
N MET A 339 2.59 -12.39 12.53
CA MET A 339 2.60 -12.66 11.10
C MET A 339 1.84 -11.55 10.38
N GLY A 340 2.51 -10.90 9.42
CA GLY A 340 1.98 -9.76 8.69
C GLY A 340 2.43 -8.41 9.23
N VAL A 341 2.15 -7.37 8.44
CA VAL A 341 2.49 -5.98 8.73
C VAL A 341 1.28 -5.28 9.37
N PHE A 342 1.48 -4.64 10.51
CA PHE A 342 0.49 -3.79 11.16
C PHE A 342 0.73 -2.31 10.84
N GLY A 343 -0.25 -1.45 11.11
CA GLY A 343 -0.17 -0.04 10.74
C GLY A 343 1.05 0.67 11.35
N ASN A 344 1.40 0.36 12.60
CA ASN A 344 2.61 0.88 13.25
C ASN A 344 3.90 0.33 12.61
N ASP A 345 3.90 -0.94 12.19
CA ASP A 345 5.05 -1.54 11.50
C ASP A 345 5.34 -0.84 10.16
N ALA A 346 4.29 -0.42 9.44
CA ALA A 346 4.42 0.37 8.22
C ALA A 346 5.01 1.76 8.52
N VAL A 347 4.53 2.44 9.56
CA VAL A 347 5.06 3.74 10.02
C VAL A 347 6.56 3.65 10.35
N GLU A 348 6.95 2.59 11.06
CA GLU A 348 8.34 2.37 11.49
C GLU A 348 9.26 1.78 10.40
N SER A 349 8.72 1.42 9.23
CA SER A 349 9.48 0.74 8.18
C SER A 349 10.53 1.64 7.50
N GLY A 350 10.37 2.96 7.56
CA GLY A 350 11.16 3.91 6.78
C GLY A 350 10.76 3.99 5.30
N VAL A 351 9.79 3.17 4.86
CA VAL A 351 9.21 3.23 3.52
C VAL A 351 8.09 4.29 3.51
N PRO A 352 8.08 5.24 2.56
CA PRO A 352 7.07 6.29 2.51
C PRO A 352 5.65 5.75 2.42
N ALA A 353 4.70 6.43 3.08
CA ALA A 353 3.28 6.05 3.10
C ALA A 353 2.69 5.82 1.70
N ASP A 354 3.03 6.67 0.73
CA ASP A 354 2.53 6.56 -0.64
C ASP A 354 2.93 5.26 -1.35
N VAL A 355 4.07 4.66 -0.99
CA VAL A 355 4.46 3.35 -1.52
C VAL A 355 3.52 2.27 -1.00
N TRP A 356 3.18 2.32 0.30
CA TRP A 356 2.19 1.42 0.89
C TRP A 356 0.81 1.63 0.30
N ARG A 357 0.37 2.88 0.15
CA ARG A 357 -0.92 3.20 -0.47
C ARG A 357 -0.99 2.65 -1.90
N TYR A 358 0.04 2.92 -2.71
CA TYR A 358 0.12 2.42 -4.08
C TYR A 358 0.03 0.90 -4.14
N TYR A 359 0.87 0.21 -3.37
CA TYR A 359 0.92 -1.25 -3.36
C TYR A 359 -0.41 -1.89 -2.95
N LEU A 360 -1.03 -1.37 -1.90
CA LEU A 360 -2.31 -1.87 -1.42
C LEU A 360 -3.44 -1.60 -2.41
N LEU A 361 -3.43 -0.44 -3.09
CA LEU A 361 -4.48 -0.07 -4.04
C LEU A 361 -4.34 -0.80 -5.39
N THR A 362 -3.11 -1.03 -5.88
CA THR A 362 -2.92 -1.86 -7.09
C THR A 362 -3.30 -3.33 -6.83
N ASN A 363 -3.23 -3.77 -5.58
CA ASN A 363 -3.63 -5.10 -5.14
C ASN A 363 -4.95 -5.10 -4.36
N ARG A 364 -5.80 -4.06 -4.52
CA ARG A 364 -7.07 -3.97 -3.81
C ARG A 364 -7.94 -5.21 -4.10
N PRO A 365 -8.40 -5.95 -3.08
CA PRO A 365 -9.16 -7.19 -3.25
C PRO A 365 -10.63 -6.89 -3.59
N GLU A 366 -10.91 -6.43 -4.82
CA GLU A 366 -12.26 -6.00 -5.22
C GLU A 366 -13.20 -7.17 -5.57
N LYS A 367 -12.65 -8.22 -6.22
CA LYS A 367 -13.43 -9.35 -6.75
C LYS A 367 -13.10 -10.68 -6.09
N MET A 368 -11.86 -10.84 -5.65
CA MET A 368 -11.33 -12.03 -5.00
C MET A 368 -10.28 -11.62 -3.99
N ASP A 369 -9.95 -12.54 -3.07
CA ASP A 369 -8.88 -12.34 -2.11
C ASP A 369 -7.57 -11.99 -2.84
N ALA A 370 -6.80 -11.08 -2.24
CA ALA A 370 -5.47 -10.70 -2.71
C ALA A 370 -4.42 -11.16 -1.70
N ASP A 371 -3.16 -11.26 -2.11
CA ASP A 371 -2.05 -11.63 -1.21
C ASP A 371 -0.99 -10.52 -1.21
N PHE A 372 -0.59 -10.09 -0.01
CA PHE A 372 0.58 -9.23 0.15
C PHE A 372 1.85 -10.07 0.04
N SER A 373 2.74 -9.70 -0.88
CA SER A 373 4.06 -10.30 -1.04
C SER A 373 5.15 -9.23 -0.98
N TRP A 374 6.20 -9.46 -0.19
CA TRP A 374 7.34 -8.54 -0.14
C TRP A 374 8.13 -8.48 -1.45
N GLU A 375 8.16 -9.57 -2.21
CA GLU A 375 8.81 -9.63 -3.51
C GLU A 375 8.04 -8.76 -4.52
N ASP A 376 6.71 -8.94 -4.60
CA ASP A 376 5.83 -8.08 -5.42
C ASP A 376 5.85 -6.62 -4.95
N PHE A 377 5.89 -6.36 -3.64
CA PHE A 377 6.05 -5.01 -3.09
C PHE A 377 7.28 -4.29 -3.64
N GLY A 378 8.42 -4.99 -3.66
CA GLY A 378 9.65 -4.46 -4.23
C GLY A 378 9.58 -4.24 -5.74
N GLU A 379 8.97 -5.17 -6.48
CA GLU A 379 8.78 -5.03 -7.92
C GLU A 379 7.88 -3.85 -8.28
N LYS A 380 6.76 -3.66 -7.57
CA LYS A 380 5.84 -2.54 -7.78
C LYS A 380 6.48 -1.19 -7.47
N LEU A 381 7.23 -1.08 -6.37
CA LEU A 381 7.99 0.13 -6.07
C LEU A 381 9.04 0.40 -7.16
N ASN A 382 9.88 -0.58 -7.48
CA ASN A 382 11.03 -0.36 -8.35
C ASN A 382 10.63 -0.18 -9.83
N ASN A 383 9.68 -0.96 -10.33
CA ASN A 383 9.34 -0.99 -11.76
C ASN A 383 8.18 -0.07 -12.13
N GLU A 384 7.25 0.20 -11.21
CA GLU A 384 6.05 1.00 -11.53
C GLU A 384 6.10 2.40 -10.90
N LEU A 385 6.52 2.55 -9.64
CA LEU A 385 6.68 3.88 -9.06
C LEU A 385 7.99 4.52 -9.53
N LEU A 386 9.13 3.89 -9.28
CA LEU A 386 10.46 4.44 -9.59
C LEU A 386 10.73 4.50 -11.10
N ALA A 387 10.67 3.37 -11.80
CA ALA A 387 11.08 3.29 -13.21
C ALA A 387 10.06 3.90 -14.20
N ASN A 388 8.83 4.18 -13.76
CA ASN A 388 7.80 4.79 -14.60
C ASN A 388 7.48 6.23 -14.17
N ILE A 389 6.71 6.45 -13.09
CA ILE A 389 6.30 7.81 -12.69
C ILE A 389 7.50 8.64 -12.22
N GLY A 390 8.33 8.09 -11.33
CA GLY A 390 9.53 8.75 -10.82
C GLY A 390 10.53 9.09 -11.94
N ASN A 391 10.76 8.16 -12.85
CA ASN A 391 11.64 8.35 -14.00
C ASN A 391 11.12 9.43 -14.96
N LEU A 392 9.82 9.43 -15.26
CA LEU A 392 9.20 10.45 -16.12
C LEU A 392 9.41 11.85 -15.53
N VAL A 393 8.99 12.05 -14.28
CA VAL A 393 9.09 13.36 -13.62
C VAL A 393 10.54 13.79 -13.56
N ASN A 394 11.45 12.92 -13.13
CA ASN A 394 12.87 13.25 -13.03
C ASN A 394 13.46 13.65 -14.40
N ARG A 395 13.22 12.85 -15.45
CA ARG A 395 13.75 13.14 -16.80
C ARG A 395 13.23 14.46 -17.34
N VAL A 396 11.92 14.71 -17.23
CA VAL A 396 11.31 15.95 -17.71
C VAL A 396 11.87 17.14 -16.94
N MET A 397 11.86 17.08 -15.60
CA MET A 397 12.32 18.19 -14.76
C MET A 397 13.81 18.50 -14.92
N VAL A 398 14.68 17.49 -14.90
CA VAL A 398 16.13 17.68 -15.09
C VAL A 398 16.42 18.23 -16.49
N PHE A 399 15.75 17.70 -17.51
CA PHE A 399 15.92 18.15 -18.88
C PHE A 399 15.44 19.60 -19.04
N SER A 400 14.27 19.94 -18.50
CA SER A 400 13.75 21.31 -18.54
C SER A 400 14.67 22.31 -17.83
N ARG A 401 15.28 21.91 -16.72
CA ARG A 401 16.27 22.74 -16.04
C ARG A 401 17.51 22.98 -16.89
N ARG A 402 18.02 21.92 -17.52
CA ARG A 402 19.25 21.97 -18.31
C ARG A 402 19.08 22.75 -19.61
N GLU A 403 17.99 22.51 -20.34
CA GLU A 403 17.81 23.06 -21.69
C GLU A 403 17.00 24.36 -21.73
N PHE A 404 16.13 24.62 -20.74
CA PHE A 404 15.18 25.74 -20.73
C PHE A 404 15.27 26.57 -19.45
N GLU A 405 16.42 26.56 -18.77
CA GLU A 405 16.69 27.36 -17.57
C GLU A 405 15.62 27.19 -16.46
N GLY A 406 15.02 26.00 -16.37
CA GLY A 406 13.98 25.70 -15.38
C GLY A 406 12.69 26.48 -15.63
N LYS A 407 12.30 26.67 -16.90
CA LYS A 407 11.01 27.26 -17.28
C LYS A 407 10.25 26.29 -18.18
N VAL A 408 8.92 26.39 -18.16
CA VAL A 408 8.09 25.76 -19.20
C VAL A 408 8.48 26.40 -20.56
N PRO A 409 8.92 25.61 -21.55
CA PRO A 409 9.30 26.15 -22.85
C PRO A 409 8.10 26.73 -23.60
N ALA A 410 8.34 27.65 -24.54
CA ALA A 410 7.31 28.25 -25.39
C ALA A 410 6.83 27.33 -26.53
N GLY A 411 6.82 26.01 -26.29
CA GLY A 411 6.44 24.99 -27.26
C GLY A 411 4.96 25.08 -27.65
N LYS A 412 4.64 24.55 -28.83
CA LYS A 412 3.26 24.44 -29.32
C LYS A 412 2.92 22.97 -29.53
N VAL A 413 1.66 22.62 -29.41
CA VAL A 413 1.20 21.28 -29.80
C VAL A 413 1.34 21.15 -31.31
N ARG A 414 2.13 20.16 -31.77
CA ARG A 414 2.32 19.86 -33.19
C ARG A 414 1.31 18.80 -33.63
N ALA A 415 1.08 18.68 -34.94
CA ALA A 415 0.20 17.64 -35.49
C ALA A 415 0.61 16.22 -35.07
N GLU A 416 1.91 15.96 -34.94
CA GLU A 416 2.45 14.66 -34.49
C GLU A 416 2.19 14.37 -33.00
N ASP A 417 1.87 15.40 -32.21
CA ASP A 417 1.59 15.28 -30.77
C ASP A 417 0.12 15.00 -30.49
N GLU A 418 -0.78 15.36 -31.42
CA GLU A 418 -2.24 15.27 -31.26
C GLU A 418 -2.71 13.84 -30.94
N ALA A 419 -2.17 12.84 -31.61
CA ALA A 419 -2.52 11.44 -31.38
C ALA A 419 -2.16 10.99 -29.94
N PHE A 420 -1.01 11.44 -29.43
CA PHE A 420 -0.61 11.15 -28.06
C PHE A 420 -1.53 11.87 -27.06
N ILE A 421 -1.79 13.16 -27.26
CA ILE A 421 -2.65 13.95 -26.38
C ILE A 421 -4.07 13.39 -26.34
N SER A 422 -4.64 13.03 -27.49
CA SER A 422 -5.97 12.38 -27.58
C SER A 422 -6.00 11.08 -26.76
N ALA A 423 -5.00 10.21 -26.94
CA ALA A 423 -4.91 8.96 -26.21
C ALA A 423 -4.74 9.15 -24.69
N GLN A 424 -4.09 10.22 -24.24
CA GLN A 424 -4.01 10.57 -22.81
C GLN A 424 -5.34 11.11 -22.27
N ASN A 425 -6.00 11.98 -23.02
CA ASN A 425 -7.32 12.51 -22.65
C ASN A 425 -8.37 11.41 -22.54
N GLU A 426 -8.36 10.43 -23.45
CA GLU A 426 -9.22 9.24 -23.37
C GLU A 426 -8.95 8.42 -22.10
N LYS A 427 -7.68 8.26 -21.70
CA LYS A 427 -7.34 7.59 -20.44
C LYS A 427 -7.83 8.37 -19.22
N PHE A 428 -7.68 9.69 -19.20
CA PHE A 428 -8.17 10.52 -18.10
C PHE A 428 -9.71 10.52 -18.00
N ALA A 429 -10.40 10.54 -19.14
CA ALA A 429 -11.84 10.33 -19.20
C ALA A 429 -12.21 8.94 -18.63
N ARG A 430 -11.49 7.89 -19.04
CA ARG A 430 -11.71 6.53 -18.55
C ARG A 430 -11.46 6.39 -17.05
N ILE A 431 -10.41 7.00 -16.51
CA ILE A 431 -10.14 7.04 -15.06
C ILE A 431 -11.32 7.68 -14.33
N THR A 432 -11.85 8.77 -14.86
CA THR A 432 -13.03 9.45 -14.29
C THR A 432 -14.24 8.52 -14.26
N GLU A 433 -14.56 7.84 -15.36
CA GLU A 433 -15.67 6.88 -15.42
C GLU A 433 -15.53 5.73 -14.41
N LEU A 434 -14.31 5.22 -14.25
CA LEU A 434 -14.00 4.14 -13.32
C LEU A 434 -14.17 4.60 -11.87
N LEU A 435 -13.70 5.81 -11.53
CA LEU A 435 -13.82 6.38 -10.20
C LEU A 435 -15.27 6.75 -9.83
N GLU A 436 -16.07 7.25 -10.77
CA GLU A 436 -17.53 7.42 -10.56
C GLU A 436 -18.23 6.10 -10.19
N LYS A 437 -17.69 4.97 -10.65
CA LYS A 437 -18.17 3.61 -10.36
C LYS A 437 -17.42 2.92 -9.22
N VAL A 438 -16.53 3.64 -8.52
CA VAL A 438 -15.71 3.12 -7.41
C VAL A 438 -14.83 1.91 -7.83
N GLN A 439 -14.44 1.84 -9.11
CA GLN A 439 -13.49 0.84 -9.65
C GLN A 439 -12.05 1.33 -9.44
N LEU A 440 -11.64 1.40 -8.18
CA LEU A 440 -10.42 2.09 -7.74
C LEU A 440 -9.15 1.46 -8.29
N LYS A 441 -9.08 0.12 -8.30
CA LYS A 441 -7.90 -0.62 -8.78
C LYS A 441 -7.67 -0.40 -10.28
N GLU A 442 -8.72 -0.55 -11.08
CA GLU A 442 -8.62 -0.39 -12.54
C GLU A 442 -8.26 1.04 -12.93
N ALA A 443 -8.85 2.03 -12.25
CA ALA A 443 -8.50 3.44 -12.46
C ALA A 443 -7.00 3.71 -12.21
N LEU A 444 -6.41 3.11 -11.16
CA LEU A 444 -4.97 3.22 -10.90
C LEU A 444 -4.15 2.58 -12.02
N HIS A 445 -4.54 1.40 -12.51
CA HIS A 445 -3.83 0.74 -13.62
C HIS A 445 -3.83 1.59 -14.89
N VAL A 446 -4.95 2.24 -15.22
CA VAL A 446 -5.04 3.17 -16.36
C VAL A 446 -4.13 4.38 -16.15
N ALA A 447 -4.07 4.95 -14.95
CA ALA A 447 -3.18 6.07 -14.62
C ALA A 447 -1.68 5.69 -14.74
N MET A 448 -1.30 4.49 -14.30
CA MET A 448 0.07 4.01 -14.45
C MET A 448 0.44 3.73 -15.90
N SER A 449 -0.52 3.26 -16.71
CA SER A 449 -0.38 3.09 -18.16
C SER A 449 -0.15 4.44 -18.87
N ALA A 450 -0.88 5.48 -18.48
CA ALA A 450 -0.66 6.85 -18.96
C ALA A 450 0.80 7.33 -18.72
N GLY A 451 1.35 7.07 -17.53
CA GLY A 451 2.76 7.33 -17.23
C GLY A 451 3.74 6.56 -18.13
N LYS A 452 3.44 5.29 -18.43
CA LYS A 452 4.29 4.45 -19.27
C LYS A 452 4.33 4.96 -20.71
N GLU A 453 3.19 5.37 -21.24
CA GLU A 453 3.10 5.96 -22.57
C GLU A 453 3.80 7.32 -22.65
N ALA A 454 3.73 8.13 -21.60
CA ALA A 454 4.48 9.39 -21.52
C ALA A 454 6.00 9.15 -21.55
N ASN A 455 6.50 8.12 -20.83
CA ASN A 455 7.90 7.70 -20.95
C ASN A 455 8.27 7.28 -22.37
N ALA A 456 7.40 6.54 -23.05
CA ALA A 456 7.60 6.13 -24.44
C ALA A 456 7.61 7.33 -25.40
N TYR A 457 6.73 8.31 -25.17
CA TYR A 457 6.70 9.57 -25.93
C TYR A 457 8.01 10.36 -25.77
N PHE A 458 8.53 10.50 -24.54
CA PHE A 458 9.84 11.10 -24.29
C PHE A 458 10.94 10.36 -25.08
N GLN A 459 10.93 9.03 -25.04
CA GLN A 459 11.95 8.22 -25.70
C GLN A 459 11.89 8.31 -27.23
N ARG A 460 10.69 8.35 -27.82
CA ARG A 460 10.48 8.41 -29.27
C ARG A 460 10.86 9.78 -29.83
N ASN A 461 10.51 10.86 -29.14
CA ASN A 461 10.82 12.23 -29.58
C ASN A 461 12.29 12.60 -29.38
N LYS A 462 13.05 11.84 -28.58
CA LYS A 462 14.48 12.02 -28.35
C LYS A 462 14.89 13.49 -28.13
N PRO A 463 14.34 14.17 -27.11
CA PRO A 463 14.56 15.61 -26.92
C PRO A 463 16.04 15.99 -26.78
N TRP A 464 16.90 15.06 -26.32
CA TRP A 464 18.36 15.26 -26.25
C TRP A 464 19.06 15.34 -27.62
N GLU A 465 18.47 14.77 -28.67
CA GLU A 465 18.93 14.91 -30.06
C GLU A 465 18.36 16.20 -30.65
N SER A 466 17.03 16.41 -30.55
CA SER A 466 16.38 17.59 -31.12
C SER A 466 16.83 18.91 -30.46
N ALA A 467 17.28 18.90 -29.21
CA ALA A 467 17.89 20.06 -28.58
C ALA A 467 19.08 20.64 -29.37
N LYS A 468 19.79 19.80 -30.14
CA LYS A 468 20.99 20.20 -30.90
C LYS A 468 20.67 20.67 -32.32
N ASN A 469 19.63 20.13 -32.95
CA ASN A 469 19.39 20.29 -34.38
C ASN A 469 17.95 20.67 -34.76
N ALA A 470 16.99 20.65 -33.84
CA ALA A 470 15.58 20.94 -34.05
C ALA A 470 14.93 21.50 -32.77
N ARG A 471 15.29 22.74 -32.41
CA ARG A 471 14.93 23.35 -31.11
C ARG A 471 13.43 23.43 -30.87
N GLU A 472 12.65 23.82 -31.88
CA GLU A 472 11.18 23.93 -31.77
C GLU A 472 10.52 22.58 -31.46
N ASP A 473 11.04 21.48 -32.03
CA ASP A 473 10.56 20.12 -31.75
C ASP A 473 10.87 19.69 -30.30
N CYS A 474 12.06 20.05 -29.81
CA CYS A 474 12.46 19.83 -28.43
C CYS A 474 11.54 20.58 -27.45
N GLU A 475 11.29 21.87 -27.72
CA GLU A 475 10.40 22.71 -26.92
C GLU A 475 8.98 22.17 -26.89
N SER A 476 8.46 21.75 -28.04
CA SER A 476 7.10 21.21 -28.17
C SER A 476 6.94 19.88 -27.42
N ALA A 477 7.89 18.94 -27.58
CA ALA A 477 7.85 17.67 -26.88
C ALA A 477 7.90 17.84 -25.35
N ILE A 478 8.77 18.72 -24.86
CA ILE A 478 8.90 18.98 -23.42
C ILE A 478 7.71 19.76 -22.86
N TYR A 479 7.14 20.69 -23.64
CA TYR A 479 5.89 21.36 -23.31
C TYR A 479 4.76 20.35 -23.08
N VAL A 480 4.55 19.43 -24.02
CA VAL A 480 3.53 18.36 -23.92
C VAL A 480 3.79 17.46 -22.71
N LEU A 481 5.04 17.06 -22.47
CA LEU A 481 5.40 16.21 -21.33
C LEU A 481 5.20 16.89 -19.97
N LEU A 482 5.42 18.21 -19.86
CA LEU A 482 5.14 18.96 -18.64
C LEU A 482 3.63 19.03 -18.34
N HIS A 483 2.78 19.15 -19.37
CA HIS A 483 1.32 19.00 -19.19
C HIS A 483 1.00 17.61 -18.65
N GLN A 484 1.58 16.57 -19.25
CA GLN A 484 1.33 15.20 -18.85
C GLN A 484 1.80 14.91 -17.41
N VAL A 485 2.94 15.44 -16.97
CA VAL A 485 3.43 15.29 -15.59
C VAL A 485 2.45 15.93 -14.60
N LYS A 486 1.92 17.11 -14.92
CA LYS A 486 0.90 17.77 -14.11
C LYS A 486 -0.41 17.00 -14.07
N ASP A 487 -0.89 16.53 -15.21
CA ASP A 487 -2.16 15.80 -15.29
C ASP A 487 -2.08 14.46 -14.54
N LEU A 488 -0.94 13.77 -14.63
CA LEU A 488 -0.62 12.60 -13.80
C LEU A 488 -0.64 12.95 -12.30
N ALA A 489 -0.07 14.09 -11.89
CA ALA A 489 -0.13 14.53 -10.50
C ALA A 489 -1.56 14.73 -10.01
N ILE A 490 -2.46 15.28 -10.85
CA ILE A 490 -3.89 15.44 -10.53
C ILE A 490 -4.56 14.07 -10.34
N VAL A 491 -4.43 13.16 -11.31
CA VAL A 491 -5.17 11.88 -11.28
C VAL A 491 -4.59 10.87 -10.27
N LEU A 492 -3.31 11.00 -9.92
CA LEU A 492 -2.67 10.18 -8.89
C LEU A 492 -2.86 10.73 -7.48
N GLN A 493 -3.32 11.99 -7.31
CA GLN A 493 -3.52 12.61 -5.99
C GLN A 493 -4.41 11.79 -5.05
N PRO A 494 -5.52 11.17 -5.50
CA PRO A 494 -6.31 10.30 -4.65
C PRO A 494 -5.55 9.08 -4.10
N TYR A 495 -4.55 8.60 -4.85
CA TYR A 495 -3.82 7.37 -4.57
C TYR A 495 -2.53 7.61 -3.79
N ILE A 496 -1.72 8.58 -4.21
CA ILE A 496 -0.40 8.92 -3.67
C ILE A 496 -0.29 10.44 -3.43
N PRO A 497 -1.00 10.96 -2.42
CA PRO A 497 -1.18 12.40 -2.23
C PRO A 497 0.13 13.16 -1.96
N HIS A 498 1.07 12.58 -1.23
CA HIS A 498 2.35 13.24 -0.93
C HIS A 498 3.26 13.31 -2.16
N THR A 499 3.21 12.28 -3.01
CA THR A 499 3.93 12.23 -4.29
C THR A 499 3.34 13.25 -5.25
N SER A 500 2.01 13.34 -5.33
CA SER A 500 1.32 14.37 -6.12
C SER A 500 1.75 15.77 -5.68
N GLU A 501 1.76 16.04 -4.38
CA GLU A 501 2.25 17.30 -3.81
C GLU A 501 3.71 17.57 -4.18
N ALA A 502 4.58 16.56 -4.07
CA ALA A 502 5.99 16.69 -4.46
C ALA A 502 6.16 16.97 -5.96
N ILE A 503 5.29 16.45 -6.83
CA ILE A 503 5.29 16.77 -8.26
C ILE A 503 4.86 18.22 -8.49
N PHE A 504 3.77 18.66 -7.85
CA PHE A 504 3.32 20.06 -7.95
C PHE A 504 4.37 21.06 -7.44
N ALA A 505 5.08 20.71 -6.36
CA ALA A 505 6.19 21.52 -5.85
C ALA A 505 7.35 21.61 -6.86
N GLN A 506 7.70 20.51 -7.54
CA GLN A 506 8.69 20.52 -8.62
C GLN A 506 8.22 21.33 -9.83
N LEU A 507 6.94 21.28 -10.17
CA LEU A 507 6.35 22.14 -11.20
C LEU A 507 6.22 23.60 -10.76
N ASN A 508 6.41 23.91 -9.47
CA ASN A 508 6.26 25.25 -8.90
C ASN A 508 4.88 25.87 -9.17
N ILE A 509 3.84 25.06 -9.02
CA ILE A 509 2.44 25.48 -9.11
C ILE A 509 1.65 24.98 -7.92
N ARG A 510 0.51 25.61 -7.63
CA ARG A 510 -0.41 25.11 -6.61
C ARG A 510 -1.04 23.80 -7.09
N GLN A 511 -1.38 22.93 -6.14
CA GLN A 511 -2.11 21.70 -6.47
C GLN A 511 -3.42 22.05 -7.18
N GLU A 512 -3.60 21.47 -8.37
CA GLU A 512 -4.80 21.64 -9.17
C GLU A 512 -5.84 20.55 -8.89
N LYS A 513 -7.10 20.88 -9.18
CA LYS A 513 -8.23 19.97 -9.09
C LYS A 513 -8.45 19.25 -10.42
N TRP A 514 -9.41 18.33 -10.47
CA TRP A 514 -9.70 17.47 -11.62
C TRP A 514 -9.96 18.24 -12.93
N ASP A 515 -10.47 19.46 -12.85
CA ASP A 515 -10.74 20.34 -14.00
C ASP A 515 -9.51 21.11 -14.52
N GLY A 516 -8.36 20.91 -13.88
CA GLY A 516 -7.05 21.36 -14.34
C GLY A 516 -6.45 20.49 -15.44
N VAL A 517 -6.91 19.25 -15.61
CA VAL A 517 -6.37 18.32 -16.61
C VAL A 517 -6.38 18.97 -18.01
N GLY A 518 -5.25 18.87 -18.72
CA GLY A 518 -5.08 19.41 -20.07
C GLY A 518 -4.74 20.91 -20.14
N LYS A 519 -4.47 21.58 -19.01
CA LYS A 519 -4.19 23.04 -18.97
C LYS A 519 -2.83 23.35 -18.35
N LEU A 520 -1.87 23.89 -19.08
CA LEU A 520 -0.67 24.47 -18.48
C LEU A 520 -0.30 25.76 -19.22
N SER A 521 0.25 26.72 -18.49
CA SER A 521 0.73 27.99 -19.05
C SER A 521 2.24 28.14 -18.80
N GLY A 522 2.89 29.07 -19.49
CA GLY A 522 4.31 29.35 -19.30
C GLY A 522 4.59 29.90 -17.90
N HIS A 523 5.44 29.23 -17.12
CA HIS A 523 5.85 29.64 -15.77
C HIS A 523 7.24 29.09 -15.41
N PRO A 524 7.93 29.66 -14.40
CA PRO A 524 9.16 29.07 -13.87
C PRO A 524 8.86 27.79 -13.09
N LEU A 525 9.68 26.77 -13.31
CA LEU A 525 9.66 25.47 -12.63
C LEU A 525 10.48 25.51 -11.34
N GLY A 526 10.22 24.55 -10.45
CA GLY A 526 10.97 24.31 -9.24
C GLY A 526 12.18 23.40 -9.44
N GLU A 527 12.76 22.96 -8.32
CA GLU A 527 13.97 22.15 -8.31
C GLU A 527 13.65 20.66 -8.54
N PRO A 528 14.31 19.98 -9.50
CA PRO A 528 14.14 18.54 -9.70
C PRO A 528 14.49 17.75 -8.44
N LYS A 529 13.63 16.80 -8.06
CA LYS A 529 13.79 15.95 -6.88
C LYS A 529 13.43 14.51 -7.20
N ILE A 530 14.26 13.58 -6.74
CA ILE A 530 13.99 12.14 -6.81
C ILE A 530 12.79 11.82 -5.91
N LEU A 531 11.72 11.27 -6.51
CA LEU A 531 10.47 10.95 -5.82
C LEU A 531 10.53 9.62 -5.05
N PHE A 532 11.24 8.63 -5.59
CA PHE A 532 11.30 7.28 -5.04
C PHE A 532 12.74 6.79 -4.95
N ARG A 533 13.05 6.03 -3.91
CA ARG A 533 14.31 5.28 -3.78
C ARG A 533 14.05 3.83 -4.16
N LYS A 534 15.00 3.21 -4.86
CA LYS A 534 14.97 1.78 -5.09
C LYS A 534 15.00 1.03 -3.75
N ILE A 535 14.15 0.03 -3.60
CA ILE A 535 14.24 -0.92 -2.49
C ILE A 535 15.10 -2.11 -2.92
N GLU A 536 16.15 -2.39 -2.16
CA GLU A 536 17.10 -3.44 -2.50
C GLU A 536 16.63 -4.82 -2.01
N ALA A 537 17.11 -5.88 -2.68
CA ALA A 537 16.73 -7.26 -2.35
C ALA A 537 17.01 -7.63 -0.89
N LEU A 538 18.10 -7.11 -0.31
CA LEU A 538 18.43 -7.32 1.10
C LEU A 538 17.40 -6.67 2.03
N GLU A 539 16.91 -5.48 1.68
CA GLU A 539 15.91 -4.76 2.47
C GLU A 539 14.57 -5.49 2.44
N ILE A 540 14.14 -5.94 1.26
CA ILE A 540 12.96 -6.80 1.08
C ILE A 540 13.08 -8.07 1.94
N ALA A 541 14.23 -8.76 1.87
CA ALA A 541 14.45 -10.00 2.62
C ALA A 541 14.40 -9.75 4.13
N LYS A 542 15.00 -8.65 4.61
CA LYS A 542 14.96 -8.24 6.03
C LYS A 542 13.52 -7.96 6.49
N PHE A 543 12.73 -7.26 5.69
CA PHE A 543 11.33 -7.03 6.02
C PHE A 543 10.52 -8.33 6.05
N LYS A 544 10.67 -9.18 5.04
CA LYS A 544 10.03 -10.50 4.99
C LYS A 544 10.37 -11.32 6.24
N ALA A 545 11.64 -11.35 6.65
CA ALA A 545 12.07 -12.02 7.88
C ALA A 545 11.45 -11.42 9.15
N LYS A 546 11.41 -10.08 9.24
CA LYS A 546 10.86 -9.35 10.39
C LYS A 546 9.39 -9.70 10.63
N TYR A 547 8.61 -9.89 9.57
CA TYR A 547 7.15 -10.03 9.62
C TYR A 547 6.63 -11.43 9.25
N ALA A 548 7.50 -12.44 9.13
CA ALA A 548 7.13 -13.83 8.80
C ALA A 548 6.54 -14.64 9.98
N GLY A 549 6.54 -14.07 11.18
CA GLY A 549 6.16 -14.77 12.41
C GLY A 549 7.23 -15.71 12.96
N LYS A 550 7.04 -16.16 14.22
CA LYS A 550 8.07 -16.90 14.98
C LYS A 550 8.45 -18.27 14.39
N GLN A 551 7.55 -18.90 13.61
CA GLN A 551 7.71 -20.29 13.15
C GLN A 551 8.50 -20.43 11.85
N VAL A 552 8.59 -19.38 11.03
CA VAL A 552 9.21 -19.44 9.68
C VAL A 552 10.55 -18.66 9.62
N LYS A 553 10.95 -18.06 10.75
CA LYS A 553 12.07 -17.12 10.82
C LYS A 553 13.43 -17.74 10.46
N THR A 554 13.70 -18.97 10.91
CA THR A 554 15.03 -19.60 10.78
C THR A 554 15.48 -19.82 9.34
N ALA A 555 14.56 -20.24 8.45
CA ALA A 555 14.88 -20.46 7.03
C ALA A 555 15.05 -19.13 6.27
N ILE A 556 14.29 -18.11 6.64
CA ILE A 556 14.38 -16.78 6.02
C ILE A 556 15.65 -16.07 6.50
N ASP A 557 16.04 -16.21 7.76
CA ASP A 557 17.28 -15.63 8.30
C ASP A 557 18.53 -16.17 7.57
N ALA A 558 18.53 -17.44 7.16
CA ALA A 558 19.59 -18.01 6.31
C ALA A 558 19.63 -17.35 4.91
N LYS A 559 18.46 -17.14 4.28
CA LYS A 559 18.36 -16.42 2.99
C LYS A 559 18.83 -14.96 3.12
N VAL A 560 18.44 -14.27 4.20
CA VAL A 560 18.89 -12.90 4.50
C VAL A 560 20.41 -12.87 4.66
N SER A 561 20.99 -13.81 5.39
CA SER A 561 22.45 -13.88 5.61
C SER A 561 23.20 -14.11 4.30
N LYS A 562 22.68 -14.97 3.42
CA LYS A 562 23.26 -15.21 2.09
C LYS A 562 23.23 -13.93 1.23
N ILE A 563 22.09 -13.26 1.14
CA ILE A 563 21.96 -12.02 0.36
C ILE A 563 22.84 -10.92 0.97
N ALA A 564 22.91 -10.83 2.31
CA ALA A 564 23.76 -9.86 3.00
C ALA A 564 25.24 -10.07 2.67
N ALA A 565 25.71 -11.32 2.62
CA ALA A 565 27.06 -11.63 2.20
C ALA A 565 27.32 -11.27 0.72
N GLU A 566 26.33 -11.47 -0.16
CA GLU A 566 26.42 -11.15 -1.59
C GLU A 566 26.41 -9.64 -1.90
N VAL A 567 26.08 -8.77 -0.94
CA VAL A 567 26.09 -7.31 -1.10
C VAL A 567 26.96 -6.59 -0.06
N ALA A 568 27.73 -7.35 0.73
CA ALA A 568 28.60 -6.79 1.75
C ALA A 568 29.68 -5.89 1.11
N PRO A 569 29.99 -4.72 1.69
CA PRO A 569 31.09 -3.90 1.22
C PRO A 569 32.40 -4.69 1.16
N ILE A 570 33.13 -4.55 0.07
CA ILE A 570 34.47 -5.14 -0.10
C ILE A 570 35.54 -4.06 -0.05
N ASN A 571 36.77 -4.44 0.26
CA ASN A 571 37.92 -3.56 0.14
C ASN A 571 38.37 -3.49 -1.31
N ALA A 572 39.09 -2.43 -1.67
CA ALA A 572 39.57 -2.30 -3.03
C ALA A 572 40.58 -3.43 -3.37
N SER A 573 41.34 -3.89 -2.37
CA SER A 573 42.27 -5.02 -2.41
C SER A 573 41.62 -6.36 -2.76
N ASP A 574 40.30 -6.45 -2.63
CA ASP A 574 39.56 -7.67 -2.99
C ASP A 574 39.41 -7.80 -4.52
N LEU A 575 39.68 -6.75 -5.31
CA LEU A 575 39.66 -6.78 -6.77
C LEU A 575 40.90 -7.48 -7.34
N ASP A 576 40.70 -8.46 -8.24
CA ASP A 576 41.79 -8.99 -9.09
C ASP A 576 41.78 -8.24 -10.42
N LEU A 577 42.60 -7.19 -10.52
CA LEU A 577 42.72 -6.36 -11.71
C LEU A 577 43.97 -6.73 -12.51
N GLU A 578 43.81 -6.82 -13.83
CA GLU A 578 44.89 -7.22 -14.74
C GLU A 578 44.73 -6.54 -16.10
N ILE A 579 45.85 -6.28 -16.76
CA ILE A 579 45.85 -5.85 -18.16
C ILE A 579 45.59 -7.07 -19.05
N GLY A 580 44.53 -7.01 -19.84
CA GLY A 580 44.22 -7.99 -20.87
C GLY A 580 44.37 -7.42 -22.27
N LYS A 581 44.74 -8.26 -23.24
CA LYS A 581 44.77 -7.87 -24.66
C LYS A 581 43.52 -8.36 -25.36
N VAL A 582 42.77 -7.45 -25.96
CA VAL A 582 41.59 -7.80 -26.76
C VAL A 582 42.04 -8.51 -28.03
N VAL A 583 41.67 -9.79 -28.20
CA VAL A 583 42.04 -10.66 -29.32
C VAL A 583 41.03 -10.53 -30.45
N SER A 584 39.74 -10.50 -30.11
CA SER A 584 38.65 -10.36 -31.09
C SER A 584 37.46 -9.61 -30.47
N VAL A 585 36.71 -8.91 -31.31
CA VAL A 585 35.50 -8.18 -30.94
C VAL A 585 34.40 -8.53 -31.94
N GLU A 586 33.30 -9.09 -31.45
CA GLU A 586 32.13 -9.45 -32.26
C GLU A 586 30.89 -8.68 -31.78
N MET A 587 29.96 -8.40 -32.70
CA MET A 587 28.66 -7.86 -32.33
C MET A 587 27.84 -8.91 -31.57
N HIS A 588 27.23 -8.51 -30.46
CA HIS A 588 26.42 -9.42 -29.67
C HIS A 588 25.19 -9.90 -30.46
N PRO A 589 24.90 -11.21 -30.54
CA PRO A 589 23.88 -11.77 -31.42
C PRO A 589 22.47 -11.27 -31.14
N ASN A 590 22.16 -11.02 -29.86
CA ASN A 590 20.83 -10.61 -29.40
C ASN A 590 20.76 -9.16 -28.86
N ALA A 591 21.79 -8.31 -29.09
CA ALA A 591 21.83 -6.96 -28.51
C ALA A 591 22.67 -5.98 -29.33
N SER A 592 22.03 -4.97 -29.91
CA SER A 592 22.69 -3.99 -30.79
C SER A 592 23.64 -3.00 -30.09
N LYS A 593 23.71 -3.02 -28.76
CA LYS A 593 24.57 -2.14 -27.96
C LYS A 593 25.74 -2.86 -27.29
N LEU A 594 25.85 -4.17 -27.47
CA LEU A 594 26.85 -4.99 -26.78
C LEU A 594 27.87 -5.57 -27.75
N TYR A 595 29.12 -5.61 -27.32
CA TYR A 595 30.18 -6.41 -27.93
C TYR A 595 30.37 -7.70 -27.13
N VAL A 596 30.89 -8.72 -27.82
CA VAL A 596 31.44 -9.94 -27.22
C VAL A 596 32.93 -9.95 -27.54
N GLU A 597 33.75 -9.77 -26.51
CA GLU A 597 35.21 -9.70 -26.65
C GLU A 597 35.88 -10.99 -26.16
N LYS A 598 36.89 -11.46 -26.90
CA LYS A 598 37.88 -12.38 -26.35
C LYS A 598 39.08 -11.59 -25.86
N VAL A 599 39.44 -11.73 -24.59
CA VAL A 599 40.54 -11.01 -23.96
C VAL A 599 41.56 -12.02 -23.44
N LEU A 600 42.81 -11.90 -23.91
CA LEU A 600 43.94 -12.69 -23.44
C LEU A 600 44.46 -12.11 -22.13
N LEU A 601 44.49 -12.96 -21.10
CA LEU A 601 45.01 -12.68 -19.76
C LEU A 601 46.17 -13.65 -19.44
N SER A 602 46.80 -13.47 -18.29
CA SER A 602 47.88 -14.31 -17.77
C SER A 602 47.52 -15.79 -17.64
N ASP A 603 46.24 -16.10 -17.43
CA ASP A 603 45.69 -17.44 -17.21
C ASP A 603 44.91 -17.98 -18.41
N GLY A 604 44.99 -17.31 -19.56
CA GLY A 604 44.36 -17.73 -20.82
C GLY A 604 43.36 -16.71 -21.37
N GLU A 605 42.63 -17.12 -22.42
CA GLU A 605 41.60 -16.29 -23.04
C GLU A 605 40.29 -16.36 -22.24
N ARG A 606 39.64 -15.21 -22.07
CA ARG A 606 38.32 -15.10 -21.46
C ARG A 606 37.36 -14.31 -22.34
N GLN A 607 36.10 -14.71 -22.30
CA GLN A 607 35.02 -13.96 -22.94
C GLN A 607 34.50 -12.88 -21.99
N VAL A 608 34.46 -11.64 -22.46
CA VAL A 608 33.84 -10.50 -21.79
C VAL A 608 32.73 -9.96 -22.69
N VAL A 609 31.71 -9.35 -22.10
CA VAL A 609 30.64 -8.66 -22.84
C VAL A 609 30.58 -7.22 -22.34
N SER A 610 30.75 -6.25 -23.23
CA SER A 610 30.77 -4.83 -22.88
C SER A 610 29.72 -4.01 -23.65
N GLY A 611 29.31 -2.87 -23.07
CA GLY A 611 28.36 -1.93 -23.68
C GLY A 611 28.99 -0.85 -24.55
N LEU A 612 30.06 -1.16 -25.28
CA LEU A 612 30.94 -0.17 -25.88
C LEU A 612 30.62 0.21 -27.34
N VAL A 613 29.64 -0.44 -27.98
CA VAL A 613 29.29 -0.28 -29.41
C VAL A 613 29.06 1.18 -29.81
N GLN A 614 28.46 1.99 -28.93
CA GLN A 614 28.13 3.38 -29.24
C GLN A 614 29.31 4.35 -29.02
N HIS A 615 30.46 3.86 -28.54
CA HIS A 615 31.55 4.69 -28.01
C HIS A 615 32.91 4.42 -28.67
N ILE A 616 33.16 3.18 -29.12
CA ILE A 616 34.42 2.78 -29.76
C ILE A 616 34.12 1.70 -30.81
N SER A 617 34.79 1.76 -31.97
CA SER A 617 34.57 0.75 -33.02
C SER A 617 35.25 -0.58 -32.69
N SER A 618 34.81 -1.66 -33.33
CA SER A 618 35.40 -2.99 -33.20
C SER A 618 36.89 -2.99 -33.58
N GLU A 619 37.27 -2.24 -34.59
CA GLU A 619 38.65 -2.13 -35.09
C GLU A 619 39.53 -1.38 -34.12
N GLU A 620 39.01 -0.32 -33.49
CA GLU A 620 39.76 0.44 -32.50
C GLU A 620 39.92 -0.35 -31.19
N LEU A 621 38.94 -1.18 -30.81
CA LEU A 621 39.00 -1.97 -29.59
C LEU A 621 39.86 -3.24 -29.74
N THR A 622 39.88 -3.85 -30.93
CA THR A 622 40.68 -5.05 -31.19
C THR A 622 42.18 -4.74 -31.06
N GLY A 623 42.91 -5.57 -30.32
CA GLY A 623 44.34 -5.41 -30.07
C GLY A 623 44.71 -4.46 -28.92
N LYS A 624 43.74 -3.71 -28.36
CA LYS A 624 44.01 -2.82 -27.20
C LYS A 624 44.32 -3.62 -25.93
N HIS A 625 45.18 -3.02 -25.10
CA HIS A 625 45.45 -3.47 -23.73
C HIS A 625 44.51 -2.75 -22.78
N VAL A 626 43.68 -3.48 -22.05
CA VAL A 626 42.56 -2.93 -21.27
C VAL A 626 42.59 -3.50 -19.85
N VAL A 627 42.14 -2.75 -18.86
CA VAL A 627 42.04 -3.26 -17.48
C VAL A 627 40.80 -4.13 -17.35
N ILE A 628 40.99 -5.37 -16.90
CA ILE A 628 39.95 -6.36 -16.65
C ILE A 628 39.82 -6.64 -15.15
N VAL A 629 38.58 -6.67 -14.66
CA VAL A 629 38.21 -7.26 -13.36
C VAL A 629 38.03 -8.76 -13.55
N LYS A 630 38.98 -9.56 -13.05
CA LYS A 630 39.06 -11.00 -13.31
C LYS A 630 38.23 -11.86 -12.38
N ASN A 631 38.00 -11.42 -11.16
CA ASN A 631 37.36 -12.23 -10.12
C ASN A 631 35.86 -11.96 -9.97
N LEU A 632 35.22 -11.29 -10.94
CA LEU A 632 33.77 -11.11 -10.95
C LEU A 632 33.05 -12.44 -11.24
N LYS A 633 31.95 -12.72 -10.52
CA LYS A 633 31.06 -13.86 -10.82
C LYS A 633 30.59 -13.78 -12.28
N PRO A 634 30.54 -14.90 -13.02
CA PRO A 634 30.01 -14.92 -14.39
C PRO A 634 28.60 -14.36 -14.47
N ALA A 635 28.32 -13.55 -15.48
CA ALA A 635 27.01 -12.94 -15.70
C ALA A 635 26.49 -13.25 -17.12
N ASN A 636 25.23 -13.65 -17.24
CA ASN A 636 24.58 -13.83 -18.54
C ASN A 636 23.98 -12.50 -19.00
N LEU A 637 24.54 -11.93 -20.04
CA LEU A 637 24.08 -10.71 -20.69
C LEU A 637 23.38 -11.10 -21.99
N ARG A 638 22.04 -11.02 -22.01
CA ARG A 638 21.21 -11.33 -23.20
C ARG A 638 21.50 -12.72 -23.83
N GLY A 639 21.80 -13.69 -22.96
CA GLY A 639 22.06 -15.09 -23.34
C GLY A 639 23.52 -15.42 -23.60
N VAL A 640 24.43 -14.44 -23.55
CA VAL A 640 25.89 -14.65 -23.68
C VAL A 640 26.55 -14.45 -22.32
N GLN A 641 27.44 -15.36 -21.93
CA GLN A 641 28.12 -15.33 -20.64
C GLN A 641 29.34 -14.39 -20.69
N SER A 642 29.45 -13.46 -19.74
CA SER A 642 30.63 -12.64 -19.48
C SER A 642 31.39 -13.19 -18.27
N MET A 643 32.69 -13.45 -18.43
CA MET A 643 33.59 -14.06 -17.43
C MET A 643 34.58 -13.05 -16.83
N GLY A 644 34.17 -11.78 -16.78
CA GLY A 644 34.93 -10.65 -16.29
C GLY A 644 34.26 -9.33 -16.68
N MET A 645 34.92 -8.22 -16.37
CA MET A 645 34.45 -6.88 -16.75
C MET A 645 35.62 -6.02 -17.21
N LEU A 646 35.44 -5.32 -18.34
CA LEU A 646 36.38 -4.34 -18.87
C LEU A 646 36.03 -2.97 -18.27
N LEU A 647 37.03 -2.29 -17.69
CA LEU A 647 36.81 -0.98 -17.06
C LEU A 647 36.83 0.16 -18.08
N ALA A 648 35.82 1.04 -18.01
CA ALA A 648 35.77 2.28 -18.76
C ALA A 648 35.40 3.47 -17.87
N ALA A 649 35.94 4.65 -18.21
CA ALA A 649 35.61 5.92 -17.58
C ALA A 649 34.53 6.65 -18.37
N LEU A 650 33.54 7.21 -17.69
CA LEU A 650 32.46 8.02 -18.27
C LEU A 650 32.35 9.37 -17.53
N ASP A 651 32.45 10.48 -18.26
CA ASP A 651 32.27 11.83 -17.71
C ASP A 651 30.78 12.24 -17.63
N LYS A 652 30.51 13.44 -17.11
CA LYS A 652 29.15 13.95 -16.91
C LYS A 652 28.47 14.35 -18.22
N GLU A 653 29.27 14.59 -19.25
CA GLU A 653 28.87 15.00 -20.59
C GLU A 653 28.59 13.79 -21.51
N GLY A 654 28.86 12.56 -21.03
CA GLY A 654 28.60 11.31 -21.73
C GLY A 654 29.76 10.82 -22.60
N LYS A 655 30.97 11.39 -22.43
CA LYS A 655 32.19 10.95 -23.09
C LYS A 655 32.75 9.73 -22.37
N LEU A 656 33.03 8.67 -23.14
CA LEU A 656 33.55 7.41 -22.62
C LEU A 656 35.00 7.17 -23.08
N GLU A 657 35.82 6.61 -22.20
CA GLU A 657 37.17 6.14 -22.51
C GLU A 657 37.45 4.81 -21.82
N VAL A 658 37.92 3.82 -22.58
CA VAL A 658 38.36 2.54 -22.00
C VAL A 658 39.64 2.74 -21.20
N VAL A 659 39.72 2.15 -20.00
CA VAL A 659 40.92 2.22 -19.15
C VAL A 659 42.01 1.34 -19.78
N SER A 660 42.94 1.99 -20.47
CA SER A 660 43.95 1.35 -21.33
C SER A 660 45.37 1.88 -21.00
N PRO A 661 45.96 1.47 -19.86
CA PRO A 661 47.30 1.91 -19.46
C PRO A 661 48.42 1.28 -20.31
N GLU A 662 49.61 1.88 -20.25
CA GLU A 662 50.83 1.26 -20.79
C GLU A 662 51.22 0.04 -19.95
N GLY A 663 51.28 -1.14 -20.58
CA GLY A 663 51.68 -2.40 -19.96
C GLY A 663 51.46 -3.58 -20.89
N ALA A 664 51.93 -4.77 -20.50
CA ALA A 664 51.74 -6.01 -21.25
C ALA A 664 50.51 -6.78 -20.75
N ALA A 665 49.92 -7.61 -21.62
CA ALA A 665 48.90 -8.56 -21.20
C ALA A 665 49.44 -9.47 -20.07
N GLY A 666 48.69 -9.57 -18.97
CA GLY A 666 49.08 -10.28 -17.77
C GLY A 666 49.67 -9.41 -16.65
N ASP A 667 50.02 -8.14 -16.94
CA ASP A 667 50.49 -7.22 -15.91
C ASP A 667 49.40 -6.96 -14.87
N LYS A 668 49.75 -7.07 -13.58
CA LYS A 668 48.82 -6.80 -12.47
C LYS A 668 48.61 -5.30 -12.29
N VAL A 669 47.34 -4.92 -12.14
CA VAL A 669 46.97 -3.56 -11.76
C VAL A 669 46.75 -3.56 -10.24
N LYS A 670 47.61 -2.85 -9.52
CA LYS A 670 47.57 -2.75 -8.06
C LYS A 670 46.85 -1.49 -7.62
N ILE A 671 46.50 -1.43 -6.34
CA ILE A 671 45.91 -0.25 -5.72
C ILE A 671 46.92 0.30 -4.72
N GLU A 672 47.19 1.59 -4.81
CA GLU A 672 48.20 2.27 -4.00
C GLU A 672 47.97 2.04 -2.50
N GLY A 673 48.97 1.51 -1.80
CA GLY A 673 48.89 1.25 -0.37
C GLY A 673 47.96 0.10 0.02
N GLU A 674 47.68 -0.85 -0.90
CA GLU A 674 46.95 -2.08 -0.61
C GLU A 674 47.72 -3.32 -1.10
N ASP A 675 48.29 -4.06 -0.15
CA ASP A 675 49.05 -5.30 -0.40
C ASP A 675 48.25 -6.58 -0.11
N GLY A 676 46.92 -6.45 -0.04
CA GLY A 676 46.01 -7.57 0.20
C GLY A 676 46.00 -8.59 -0.95
N LYS A 677 45.65 -9.84 -0.63
CA LYS A 677 45.38 -10.86 -1.66
C LYS A 677 43.95 -10.63 -2.19
N PRO A 678 43.73 -10.60 -3.53
CA PRO A 678 42.40 -10.53 -4.10
C PRO A 678 41.47 -11.64 -3.59
N ALA A 679 40.18 -11.34 -3.47
CA ALA A 679 39.20 -12.35 -3.16
C ALA A 679 39.10 -13.36 -4.31
N ALA A 680 38.84 -14.63 -3.99
CA ALA A 680 38.70 -15.68 -5.01
C ALA A 680 37.59 -15.37 -6.03
N GLN A 681 36.49 -14.77 -5.57
CA GLN A 681 35.37 -14.34 -6.40
C GLN A 681 34.54 -13.26 -5.70
N ILE A 682 34.03 -12.29 -6.46
CA ILE A 682 33.14 -11.22 -5.98
C ILE A 682 31.87 -11.12 -6.82
N SER A 683 30.75 -10.77 -6.21
CA SER A 683 29.49 -10.48 -6.93
C SER A 683 29.54 -9.09 -7.60
N PHE A 684 28.65 -8.87 -8.57
CA PHE A 684 28.50 -7.54 -9.18
C PHE A 684 28.02 -6.49 -8.16
N ASP A 685 27.15 -6.88 -7.22
CA ASP A 685 26.67 -5.96 -6.18
C ASP A 685 27.78 -5.58 -5.20
N GLN A 686 28.66 -6.54 -4.82
CA GLN A 686 29.87 -6.26 -4.04
C GLN A 686 30.78 -5.29 -4.79
N PHE A 687 31.03 -5.52 -6.07
CA PHE A 687 31.81 -4.61 -6.92
C PHE A 687 31.20 -3.18 -6.93
N CYS A 688 29.89 -3.06 -7.01
CA CYS A 688 29.19 -1.76 -7.00
C CYS A 688 29.33 -0.99 -5.67
N THR A 689 29.77 -1.63 -4.58
CA THR A 689 30.07 -0.94 -3.31
C THR A 689 31.37 -0.14 -3.36
N LEU A 690 32.27 -0.43 -4.31
CA LEU A 690 33.52 0.28 -4.49
C LEU A 690 33.32 1.57 -5.29
N LYS A 691 34.00 2.63 -4.88
CA LYS A 691 34.05 3.89 -5.60
C LYS A 691 35.23 3.89 -6.55
N LEU A 692 34.99 3.52 -7.81
CA LEU A 692 35.95 3.64 -8.90
C LEU A 692 35.70 4.96 -9.66
N GLU A 693 36.72 5.80 -9.75
CA GLU A 693 36.59 7.13 -10.39
C GLU A 693 37.86 7.55 -11.11
N ALA A 694 37.68 8.33 -12.17
CA ALA A 694 38.72 9.12 -12.79
C ALA A 694 38.72 10.50 -12.12
N LYS A 695 39.90 10.98 -11.71
CA LYS A 695 40.08 12.33 -11.18
C LYS A 695 41.37 12.92 -11.72
N ASN A 696 41.28 14.09 -12.34
CA ASN A 696 42.42 14.73 -13.00
C ASN A 696 43.19 13.76 -13.93
N TYR A 697 42.47 13.01 -14.75
CA TYR A 697 42.98 12.00 -15.69
C TYR A 697 43.62 10.76 -15.04
N GLU A 698 43.66 10.63 -13.71
CA GLU A 698 44.17 9.44 -13.03
C GLU A 698 43.00 8.57 -12.55
N VAL A 699 43.17 7.25 -12.52
CA VAL A 699 42.12 6.31 -12.07
C VAL A 699 42.35 5.90 -10.61
N PHE A 700 41.29 5.95 -9.81
CA PHE A 700 41.29 5.65 -8.39
C PHE A 700 40.23 4.61 -8.01
N ALA A 701 40.54 3.79 -7.02
CA ALA A 701 39.58 2.97 -6.29
C ALA A 701 39.56 3.42 -4.82
N ASN A 702 38.39 3.83 -4.32
CA ASN A 702 38.19 4.38 -2.98
C ASN A 702 39.21 5.48 -2.60
N GLY A 703 39.59 6.31 -3.57
CA GLY A 703 40.53 7.42 -3.39
C GLY A 703 42.02 7.05 -3.47
N LYS A 704 42.36 5.78 -3.72
CA LYS A 704 43.74 5.31 -3.92
C LYS A 704 44.02 5.04 -5.39
N ALA A 705 45.18 5.44 -5.90
CA ALA A 705 45.48 5.35 -7.32
C ALA A 705 45.62 3.88 -7.77
N LEU A 706 45.15 3.58 -8.98
CA LEU A 706 45.49 2.32 -9.66
C LEU A 706 46.91 2.44 -10.23
N LEU A 707 47.71 1.41 -10.03
CA LEU A 707 49.12 1.36 -10.40
C LEU A 707 49.41 0.16 -11.31
N VAL A 708 50.12 0.40 -12.41
CA VAL A 708 50.71 -0.64 -13.27
C VAL A 708 52.21 -0.46 -13.26
N ASN A 709 52.96 -1.49 -12.89
CA ASN A 709 54.42 -1.44 -12.80
C ASN A 709 54.95 -0.22 -11.99
N GLY A 710 54.21 0.18 -10.94
CA GLY A 710 54.52 1.32 -10.07
C GLY A 710 54.13 2.69 -10.62
N LYS A 711 53.56 2.78 -11.83
CA LYS A 711 53.07 4.03 -12.44
C LYS A 711 51.55 4.12 -12.32
N LYS A 712 51.04 5.33 -12.12
CA LYS A 712 49.59 5.57 -12.07
C LYS A 712 48.93 5.29 -13.42
N VAL A 713 47.75 4.69 -13.38
CA VAL A 713 46.88 4.50 -14.54
C VAL A 713 46.27 5.85 -14.92
N THR A 714 46.55 6.29 -16.14
CA THR A 714 46.09 7.59 -16.67
C THR A 714 45.16 7.42 -17.86
N LEU A 715 44.33 8.44 -18.08
CA LEU A 715 43.35 8.59 -19.14
C LEU A 715 43.71 9.80 -20.01
N SER A 716 43.29 9.81 -21.27
CA SER A 716 43.61 10.86 -22.24
C SER A 716 42.42 11.74 -22.61
N LYS A 717 41.21 11.21 -22.47
CA LYS A 717 39.94 11.81 -22.90
C LYS A 717 39.07 12.20 -21.72
N VAL A 718 39.04 11.43 -20.63
CA VAL A 718 38.19 11.66 -19.46
C VAL A 718 39.00 12.22 -18.29
N LYS A 719 38.77 13.49 -17.96
CA LYS A 719 39.45 14.18 -16.85
C LYS A 719 38.89 13.76 -15.50
N ASP A 720 37.58 13.86 -15.33
CA ASP A 720 36.86 13.51 -14.12
C ASP A 720 35.61 12.72 -14.50
N GLY A 721 35.40 11.55 -13.89
CA GLY A 721 34.32 10.66 -14.31
C GLY A 721 34.16 9.42 -13.44
N LYS A 722 33.06 8.69 -13.62
CA LYS A 722 32.89 7.39 -12.97
C LYS A 722 33.64 6.33 -13.77
N VAL A 723 34.36 5.44 -13.08
CA VAL A 723 34.94 4.25 -13.69
C VAL A 723 34.08 3.05 -13.30
N SER A 724 33.70 2.23 -14.27
CA SER A 724 32.94 1.01 -14.03
C SER A 724 33.25 -0.04 -15.07
#